data_AF-A0A0Q5QKH9-F1
#
_entry.id   AF-A0A0Q5QKH9-F1
#
_cell.length_a   1.000
_cell.length_b   1.000
_cell.length_c   1.000
_cell.angle_alpha   90.00
_cell.angle_beta   90.00
_cell.angle_gamma   90.00
#
_symmetry.space_group_name_H-M   'P 1'
#
loop_
_entity.id
_entity.type
_entity.pdbx_description
1 polymer ?
#
loop_
_entity_poly.entity_id
_entity_poly.type
_entity_poly.pdbx_seq_one_letter_code
_entity_poly.pdbx_strand_id
1 'polypeptide(L)'
;MTRHRPPVRGHRRTGARAAATLLAAIVSAMWIAGTGPVGAAPFPEPAEFVNVAIDSVSPSTVTTSSPSTVTVTGTLSNVGDRPVRDLVMRLQRGDAVQSSTGLRSSLTRDTAQYEVTTPFRDVASELDPGQRRSFSLTVPLSAPAEPQAGGGTAGLGIDTPGVYPLLVNLNGTPDYGEAARLDDSRTLLSVLGLPPDRGRATTAAGAMAAGSADAPGVGTDGSVAPTVSTPTQFTLLWPLAAPGQLAPGVPGGGDSDVRLVSDDLATSLNSGGRLDGLLTTLDDATSTADAPLTRSTCIAVDPDLLVTVQAMTTGYVVSRDPTDPRSATREGTGAAAARAWLERLRTMASRLCVVALPFAQVNLDTLSAAADPALTRTGLTSPAEIVDTILGVTSLRNLVVPTSGALDATAAGLLTANRLDRALVASSSIRTATPSGTGQYRAADVGVATYDPSVTTALAAMGAAPSTPAITPTDQRFDLDSESQDSRRVAATSALTYSAIAPTTGSAAARIGAPVDTPVVGRSEVVVPPAVWSASADDARAVLDTATLLLDAGLAAPRPLGTVAADLTDTSTTAELQTPPDTTVDLTTLDADTTGMITRATSMIFQIEASMVARNDVAMSPRTYVAPLVEDLIRAMRSAPVDDTADRRSMVATARARVGAVDRAVDRMRDSVGILDPGGKYTLASERSPLLLVVRNDLPLSIRVRLDTAAPPDLDVGDIGVIEIPPKGTRQIQLPTQARSSSSMTVNIALVTSSGVAMGSPIELSVHSNAYGKALFIITICAGVLLVLLAGRRLWHRFRGQPDPADFDRPEPDERERLMADSRYLHGGHAGAGADTLEHPFPRIRSAGDTDRGHDPELPGGRDD
;
A
#
# COMPACT_ATOMS: atom_id res chain seq x y z
N MET A 1 45.26 32.82 50.86
CA MET A 1 44.39 32.88 52.06
C MET A 1 43.30 31.81 51.90
N THR A 2 43.56 30.54 52.21
CA THR A 2 43.33 29.87 53.50
C THR A 2 41.94 30.08 54.12
N ARG A 3 41.07 29.05 54.05
CA ARG A 3 40.43 28.31 55.17
C ARG A 3 39.28 27.42 54.61
N HIS A 4 39.43 26.10 54.57
CA HIS A 4 39.13 25.10 55.62
C HIS A 4 37.62 24.80 55.84
N ARG A 5 37.16 23.66 55.25
CA ARG A 5 36.51 22.43 55.83
C ARG A 5 35.90 22.53 57.26
N PRO A 6 35.00 21.62 57.75
CA PRO A 6 34.42 20.36 57.20
C PRO A 6 32.92 20.10 57.63
N PRO A 7 32.35 18.87 57.47
CA PRO A 7 30.94 18.52 57.72
C PRO A 7 30.72 17.76 59.06
N VAL A 8 29.46 17.48 59.42
CA VAL A 8 29.12 16.64 60.60
C VAL A 8 28.05 15.58 60.29
N ARG A 9 28.41 14.34 60.63
CA ARG A 9 27.64 13.06 60.72
C ARG A 9 26.50 13.19 61.75
N GLY A 10 25.31 12.60 61.63
CA GLY A 10 24.98 11.18 61.54
C GLY A 10 24.91 10.52 62.93
N HIS A 11 23.75 9.94 63.33
CA HIS A 11 23.52 8.72 64.17
C HIS A 11 21.98 8.57 64.42
N ARG A 12 21.29 7.54 63.89
CA ARG A 12 21.05 6.17 64.42
C ARG A 12 20.25 6.11 65.74
N ARG A 13 18.99 5.60 65.69
CA ARG A 13 18.51 4.30 66.22
C ARG A 13 17.00 4.26 66.60
N THR A 14 16.37 3.13 66.26
CA THR A 14 15.30 2.38 67.00
C THR A 14 14.01 3.14 67.36
N GLY A 15 12.80 2.79 66.91
CA GLY A 15 12.25 1.45 66.70
C GLY A 15 11.71 0.88 68.03
N ALA A 16 10.45 1.19 68.38
CA ALA A 16 9.42 0.24 68.84
C ALA A 16 8.27 0.92 69.64
N ARG A 17 7.08 0.87 69.03
CA ARG A 17 5.80 0.41 69.61
C ARG A 17 5.28 1.06 70.90
N ALA A 18 4.16 1.76 70.79
CA ALA A 18 2.84 1.24 71.22
C ALA A 18 1.78 2.36 71.27
N ALA A 19 0.90 2.42 70.27
CA ALA A 19 -0.47 2.95 70.36
C ALA A 19 -1.13 2.95 68.96
N ALA A 20 -1.23 1.77 68.33
CA ALA A 20 -1.82 1.64 66.99
C ALA A 20 -2.61 0.33 66.88
N THR A 21 -3.61 0.13 67.74
CA THR A 21 -4.52 -1.04 67.66
C THR A 21 -5.97 -0.72 68.00
N LEU A 22 -6.39 0.54 67.88
CA LEU A 22 -7.81 0.92 68.03
C LEU A 22 -8.37 1.80 66.89
N LEU A 23 -7.54 2.21 65.91
CA LEU A 23 -8.00 2.91 64.69
C LEU A 23 -8.11 2.01 63.44
N ALA A 24 -7.67 0.74 63.51
CA ALA A 24 -7.61 -0.15 62.34
C ALA A 24 -8.96 -0.83 61.99
N ALA A 25 -9.97 -0.74 62.86
CA ALA A 25 -11.26 -1.41 62.66
C ALA A 25 -12.33 -0.52 61.98
N ILE A 26 -12.14 0.81 61.91
CA ILE A 26 -13.08 1.72 61.24
C ILE A 26 -12.61 2.11 59.83
N VAL A 27 -11.31 1.95 59.52
CA VAL A 27 -10.77 2.24 58.17
C VAL A 27 -10.92 1.05 57.20
N SER A 28 -11.17 -0.16 57.71
CA SER A 28 -11.24 -1.38 56.87
C SER A 28 -12.62 -1.64 56.22
N ALA A 29 -13.62 -0.80 56.48
CA ALA A 29 -14.95 -0.89 55.85
C ALA A 29 -15.18 0.15 54.72
N MET A 30 -14.14 0.91 54.33
CA MET A 30 -14.23 1.92 53.25
C MET A 30 -13.25 1.65 52.09
N TRP A 31 -12.88 0.37 51.88
CA TRP A 31 -12.01 -0.06 50.78
C TRP A 31 -12.67 -1.13 49.90
N ILE A 32 -13.94 -0.93 49.51
CA ILE A 32 -14.52 -1.55 48.30
C ILE A 32 -15.39 -0.50 47.59
N ALA A 33 -14.73 0.44 46.91
CA ALA A 33 -15.28 1.23 45.81
C ALA A 33 -14.09 1.70 44.97
N GLY A 34 -14.07 1.35 43.70
CA GLY A 34 -12.89 1.40 42.84
C GLY A 34 -12.31 2.80 42.64
N THR A 35 -10.99 2.90 42.75
CA THR A 35 -10.21 3.97 42.13
C THR A 35 -10.11 3.67 40.64
N GLY A 36 -11.15 4.02 39.88
CA GLY A 36 -10.93 4.36 38.47
C GLY A 36 -9.98 5.57 38.39
N PRO A 37 -9.25 5.75 37.28
CA PRO A 37 -8.52 7.00 37.09
C PRO A 37 -9.52 8.14 37.25
N VAL A 38 -9.24 9.05 38.19
CA VAL A 38 -9.98 10.32 38.27
C VAL A 38 -9.63 11.02 36.96
N GLY A 39 -10.49 10.88 35.97
CA GLY A 39 -10.44 11.70 34.78
C GLY A 39 -10.41 13.13 35.26
N ALA A 40 -9.42 13.91 34.83
CA ALA A 40 -9.58 15.34 34.81
C ALA A 40 -10.95 15.58 34.17
N ALA A 41 -11.86 16.24 34.90
CA ALA A 41 -13.08 16.74 34.27
C ALA A 41 -12.60 17.52 33.03
N PRO A 42 -13.14 17.26 31.83
CA PRO A 42 -12.81 18.08 30.69
C PRO A 42 -13.05 19.53 31.14
N PHE A 43 -12.02 20.36 31.04
CA PHE A 43 -12.26 21.79 31.07
C PHE A 43 -13.36 22.04 30.04
N PRO A 44 -14.44 22.77 30.38
CA PRO A 44 -15.44 23.09 29.37
C PRO A 44 -14.68 23.76 28.24
N GLU A 45 -14.69 23.13 27.06
CA GLU A 45 -14.18 23.78 25.87
C GLU A 45 -14.93 25.11 25.74
N PRO A 46 -14.25 26.20 25.36
CA PRO A 46 -14.94 27.45 25.13
C PRO A 46 -16.08 27.18 24.15
N ALA A 47 -17.31 27.46 24.58
CA ALA A 47 -18.49 27.14 23.78
C ALA A 47 -18.38 27.87 22.42
N GLU A 48 -18.26 27.10 21.35
CA GLU A 48 -18.27 27.63 19.98
C GLU A 48 -19.71 28.05 19.66
N PHE A 49 -19.93 29.35 19.51
CA PHE A 49 -21.27 29.89 19.26
C PHE A 49 -21.53 30.10 17.77
N VAL A 50 -20.55 30.59 17.03
CA VAL A 50 -20.67 30.91 15.61
C VAL A 50 -19.42 30.45 14.90
N ASN A 51 -19.59 29.86 13.71
CA ASN A 51 -18.51 29.52 12.80
C ASN A 51 -18.49 30.50 11.62
N VAL A 52 -17.30 30.98 11.25
CA VAL A 52 -17.03 31.88 10.12
C VAL A 52 -16.31 31.11 9.02
N ALA A 53 -16.98 30.92 7.88
CA ALA A 53 -16.39 30.35 6.68
C ALA A 53 -16.14 31.46 5.64
N ILE A 54 -14.91 31.59 5.14
CA ILE A 54 -14.62 32.41 3.95
C ILE A 54 -15.02 31.60 2.72
N ASP A 55 -15.87 32.15 1.86
CA ASP A 55 -16.33 31.50 0.63
C ASP A 55 -15.58 32.04 -0.60
N SER A 56 -15.10 33.29 -0.58
CA SER A 56 -14.26 33.79 -1.66
C SER A 56 -13.44 35.02 -1.26
N VAL A 57 -12.31 35.22 -1.95
CA VAL A 57 -11.51 36.45 -1.92
C VAL A 57 -11.38 36.96 -3.35
N SER A 58 -11.83 38.19 -3.61
CA SER A 58 -11.82 38.81 -4.93
C SER A 58 -11.09 40.16 -4.92
N PRO A 59 -10.02 40.33 -5.71
CA PRO A 59 -9.35 39.27 -6.48
C PRO A 59 -8.62 38.29 -5.53
N SER A 60 -8.49 37.02 -5.92
CA SER A 60 -7.69 36.03 -5.18
C SER A 60 -6.19 36.22 -5.38
N THR A 61 -5.80 36.87 -6.48
CA THR A 61 -4.44 37.33 -6.77
C THR A 61 -4.51 38.75 -7.33
N VAL A 62 -3.84 39.69 -6.67
CA VAL A 62 -3.80 41.10 -7.07
C VAL A 62 -2.72 41.29 -8.14
N THR A 63 -3.09 41.97 -9.21
CA THR A 63 -2.23 42.40 -10.32
C THR A 63 -2.43 43.89 -10.60
N THR A 64 -1.69 44.44 -11.55
CA THR A 64 -1.84 45.84 -11.98
C THR A 64 -3.20 46.12 -12.64
N SER A 65 -3.91 45.12 -13.14
CA SER A 65 -5.24 45.25 -13.74
C SER A 65 -6.39 44.94 -12.78
N SER A 66 -6.08 44.55 -11.54
CA SER A 66 -7.07 44.26 -10.52
C SER A 66 -7.79 45.53 -10.04
N PRO A 67 -8.98 45.40 -9.41
CA PRO A 67 -9.58 46.50 -8.66
C PRO A 67 -8.68 46.97 -7.52
N SER A 68 -8.78 48.26 -7.14
CA SER A 68 -8.06 48.84 -5.98
C SER A 68 -8.66 48.44 -4.62
N THR A 69 -9.54 47.44 -4.59
CA THR A 69 -10.24 46.95 -3.41
C THR A 69 -10.20 45.43 -3.38
N VAL A 70 -10.12 44.87 -2.18
CA VAL A 70 -10.29 43.43 -1.91
C VAL A 70 -11.68 43.23 -1.32
N THR A 71 -12.42 42.28 -1.86
CA THR A 71 -13.73 41.85 -1.32
C THR A 71 -13.61 40.43 -0.81
N VAL A 72 -13.91 40.23 0.46
CA VAL A 72 -14.02 38.90 1.09
C VAL A 72 -15.50 38.60 1.32
N THR A 73 -15.97 37.47 0.79
CA THR A 73 -17.33 36.98 1.05
C THR A 73 -17.26 35.68 1.84
N GLY A 74 -18.30 35.41 2.61
CA GLY A 74 -18.36 34.18 3.39
C GLY A 74 -19.71 33.95 4.03
N THR A 75 -19.77 32.89 4.83
CA THR A 75 -20.96 32.43 5.52
C THR A 75 -20.72 32.37 7.02
N LEU A 76 -21.66 32.93 7.78
CA LEU A 76 -21.81 32.74 9.21
C LEU A 76 -22.76 31.58 9.48
N SER A 77 -22.45 30.73 10.45
CA SER A 77 -23.37 29.71 10.95
C SER A 77 -23.37 29.72 12.47
N ASN A 78 -24.54 29.93 13.09
CA ASN A 78 -24.66 29.71 14.54
C ASN A 78 -24.69 28.20 14.81
N VAL A 79 -23.61 27.69 15.39
CA VAL A 79 -23.43 26.27 15.76
C VAL A 79 -23.74 26.03 17.24
N GLY A 80 -23.97 27.10 17.99
CA GLY A 80 -24.32 27.06 19.41
C GLY A 80 -25.79 26.73 19.68
N ASP A 81 -26.12 26.71 20.97
CA ASP A 81 -27.43 26.36 21.51
C ASP A 81 -28.37 27.57 21.73
N ARG A 82 -27.91 28.79 21.43
CA ARG A 82 -28.60 30.05 21.75
C ARG A 82 -28.42 31.13 20.69
N PRO A 83 -29.32 32.13 20.62
CA PRO A 83 -29.16 33.27 19.73
C PRO A 83 -27.90 34.08 20.05
N VAL A 84 -27.33 34.69 19.01
CA VAL A 84 -26.21 35.62 19.11
C VAL A 84 -26.66 36.96 18.54
N ARG A 85 -26.37 38.06 19.24
CA ARG A 85 -26.78 39.42 18.87
C ARG A 85 -25.58 40.30 18.53
N ASP A 86 -25.86 41.42 17.86
CA ASP A 86 -24.89 42.49 17.57
C ASP A 86 -23.61 41.98 16.87
N LEU A 87 -23.80 41.19 15.82
CA LEU A 87 -22.70 40.58 15.07
C LEU A 87 -22.02 41.63 14.19
N VAL A 88 -20.76 41.91 14.52
CA VAL A 88 -19.91 42.86 13.80
C VAL A 88 -18.64 42.17 13.31
N MET A 89 -18.19 42.53 12.11
CA MET A 89 -16.98 41.98 11.51
C MET A 89 -16.00 43.04 11.04
N ARG A 90 -14.73 42.65 10.98
CA ARG A 90 -13.69 43.42 10.29
C ARG A 90 -12.71 42.50 9.58
N LEU A 91 -12.03 43.07 8.59
CA LEU A 91 -10.87 42.46 7.97
C LEU A 91 -9.59 42.96 8.65
N GLN A 92 -8.65 42.06 8.89
CA GLN A 92 -7.32 42.35 9.43
C GLN A 92 -6.25 41.78 8.50
N ARG A 93 -5.05 42.36 8.54
CA ARG A 93 -3.88 41.94 7.75
C ARG A 93 -2.67 41.78 8.67
N GLY A 94 -1.95 40.67 8.52
CA GLY A 94 -0.62 40.46 9.09
C GLY A 94 0.49 40.86 8.11
N ASP A 95 1.72 40.99 8.58
CA ASP A 95 2.87 41.32 7.73
C ASP A 95 3.08 40.34 6.58
N ALA A 96 3.67 40.84 5.49
CA ALA A 96 4.04 40.03 4.35
C ALA A 96 4.87 38.81 4.80
N VAL A 97 4.57 37.65 4.26
CA VAL A 97 5.31 36.42 4.52
C VAL A 97 6.75 36.58 4.05
N GLN A 98 7.71 36.30 4.94
CA GLN A 98 9.15 36.51 4.70
C GLN A 98 9.91 35.22 4.34
N SER A 99 9.29 34.05 4.56
CA SER A 99 9.82 32.74 4.20
C SER A 99 8.67 31.80 3.85
N SER A 100 8.92 30.77 3.05
CA SER A 100 7.88 29.81 2.67
C SER A 100 7.25 29.09 3.87
N THR A 101 7.99 28.85 4.95
CA THR A 101 7.45 28.36 6.23
C THR A 101 6.27 29.20 6.73
N GLY A 102 6.34 30.52 6.53
CA GLY A 102 5.29 31.46 6.92
C GLY A 102 3.99 31.33 6.11
N LEU A 103 3.97 30.61 4.99
CA LEU A 103 2.75 30.39 4.19
C LEU A 103 1.68 29.60 4.94
N ARG A 104 2.08 28.81 5.94
CA ARG A 104 1.16 28.08 6.83
C ARG A 104 1.23 28.58 8.27
N SER A 105 2.42 28.77 8.82
CA SER A 105 2.55 29.17 10.22
C SER A 105 2.05 30.59 10.50
N SER A 106 1.90 31.45 9.48
CA SER A 106 1.23 32.75 9.69
C SER A 106 -0.27 32.64 9.97
N LEU A 107 -0.92 31.61 9.43
CA LEU A 107 -2.34 31.36 9.61
C LEU A 107 -2.65 30.78 11.00
N THR A 108 -1.66 30.32 11.75
CA THR A 108 -1.83 29.85 13.15
C THR A 108 -1.53 30.93 14.20
N ARG A 109 -1.01 32.09 13.78
CA ARG A 109 -0.60 33.16 14.70
C ARG A 109 -1.75 33.70 15.54
N ASP A 110 -1.40 34.27 16.68
CA ASP A 110 -2.35 35.03 17.48
C ASP A 110 -2.88 36.24 16.70
N THR A 111 -4.17 36.55 16.88
CA THR A 111 -4.84 37.68 16.23
C THR A 111 -4.17 39.04 16.48
N ALA A 112 -3.44 39.21 17.58
CA ALA A 112 -2.67 40.42 17.87
C ALA A 112 -1.52 40.65 16.87
N GLN A 113 -1.07 39.60 16.16
CA GLN A 113 -0.06 39.69 15.11
C GLN A 113 -0.65 40.09 13.75
N TYR A 114 -1.97 40.31 13.68
CA TYR A 114 -2.66 40.91 12.54
C TYR A 114 -2.90 42.39 12.82
N GLU A 115 -1.79 43.14 12.85
CA GLU A 115 -1.73 44.51 13.38
C GLU A 115 -2.52 45.52 12.55
N VAL A 116 -2.65 45.32 11.24
CA VAL A 116 -3.44 46.21 10.40
C VAL A 116 -4.91 45.81 10.50
N THR A 117 -5.72 46.70 11.06
CA THR A 117 -7.14 46.45 11.30
C THR A 117 -8.01 47.46 10.58
N THR A 118 -9.13 46.97 10.03
CA THR A 118 -10.18 47.82 9.47
C THR A 118 -11.28 48.09 10.52
N PRO A 119 -12.10 49.14 10.33
CA PRO A 119 -13.25 49.38 11.20
C PRO A 119 -14.25 48.22 11.16
N PHE A 120 -14.88 47.93 12.30
CA PHE A 120 -15.98 46.98 12.37
C PHE A 120 -17.19 47.45 11.54
N ARG A 121 -17.87 46.49 10.91
CA ARG A 121 -19.11 46.68 10.17
C ARG A 121 -20.17 45.74 10.72
N ASP A 122 -21.40 46.25 10.84
CA ASP A 122 -22.54 45.44 11.22
C ASP A 122 -22.85 44.40 10.13
N VAL A 123 -22.95 43.14 10.54
CA VAL A 123 -23.26 42.03 9.63
C VAL A 123 -24.67 41.50 9.89
N ALA A 124 -25.04 41.37 11.16
CA ALA A 124 -26.36 40.89 11.57
C ALA A 124 -26.73 41.39 12.97
N SER A 125 -27.99 41.79 13.15
CA SER A 125 -28.50 42.16 14.48
C SER A 125 -28.70 40.95 15.39
N GLU A 126 -29.08 39.82 14.81
CA GLU A 126 -29.34 38.56 15.50
C GLU A 126 -29.10 37.38 14.54
N LEU A 127 -28.62 36.27 15.09
CA LEU A 127 -28.43 35.00 14.40
C LEU A 127 -28.91 33.86 15.32
N ASP A 128 -30.04 33.23 14.96
CA ASP A 128 -30.66 32.15 15.73
C ASP A 128 -29.86 30.84 15.65
N PRO A 129 -30.00 29.90 16.62
CA PRO A 129 -29.36 28.59 16.57
C PRO A 129 -29.63 27.85 15.25
N GLY A 130 -28.57 27.36 14.61
CA GLY A 130 -28.64 26.68 13.33
C GLY A 130 -28.89 27.59 12.11
N GLN A 131 -29.08 28.89 12.30
CA GLN A 131 -29.25 29.84 11.21
C GLN A 131 -27.91 30.13 10.53
N ARG A 132 -27.97 30.32 9.20
CA ARG A 132 -26.84 30.75 8.37
C ARG A 132 -27.08 32.11 7.74
N ARG A 133 -26.02 32.91 7.57
CA ARG A 133 -26.08 34.23 6.92
C ARG A 133 -24.81 34.55 6.16
N SER A 134 -24.94 35.02 4.93
CA SER A 134 -23.80 35.47 4.12
C SER A 134 -23.31 36.87 4.53
N PHE A 135 -22.01 37.12 4.41
CA PHE A 135 -21.39 38.44 4.60
C PHE A 135 -20.55 38.85 3.38
N SER A 136 -20.28 40.15 3.27
CA SER A 136 -19.36 40.72 2.27
C SER A 136 -18.62 41.92 2.84
N LEU A 137 -17.28 41.86 2.83
CA LEU A 137 -16.38 42.90 3.32
C LEU A 137 -15.53 43.42 2.16
N THR A 138 -15.78 44.65 1.72
CA THR A 138 -14.96 45.33 0.71
C THR A 138 -14.09 46.40 1.35
N VAL A 139 -12.78 46.27 1.16
CA VAL A 139 -11.73 47.10 1.80
C VAL A 139 -10.75 47.62 0.73
N PRO A 140 -10.36 48.91 0.76
CA PRO A 140 -9.30 49.43 -0.10
C PRO A 140 -7.96 48.71 0.14
N LEU A 141 -7.25 48.38 -0.93
CA LEU A 141 -5.99 47.64 -0.85
C LEU A 141 -4.85 48.47 -0.25
N SER A 142 -4.56 49.64 -0.85
CA SER A 142 -3.40 50.46 -0.50
C SER A 142 -3.69 51.59 0.49
N ALA A 143 -4.95 51.85 0.84
CA ALA A 143 -5.27 52.90 1.82
C ALA A 143 -4.73 52.53 3.21
N PRO A 144 -4.28 53.49 4.03
CA PRO A 144 -3.69 53.24 5.33
C PRO A 144 -4.71 52.63 6.31
N ALA A 145 -4.22 51.92 7.33
CA ALA A 145 -5.05 51.28 8.35
C ALA A 145 -5.84 52.30 9.19
N GLU A 146 -5.23 53.44 9.52
CA GLU A 146 -5.89 54.54 10.22
C GLU A 146 -6.38 55.61 9.23
N PRO A 147 -7.64 56.09 9.36
CA PRO A 147 -8.10 57.25 8.62
C PRO A 147 -7.20 58.45 8.91
N GLN A 148 -6.61 59.05 7.87
CA GLN A 148 -5.96 60.35 8.02
C GLN A 148 -6.98 61.38 8.55
N ALA A 149 -6.53 62.26 9.44
CA ALA A 149 -7.33 63.35 10.01
C ALA A 149 -7.84 64.27 8.88
N GLY A 150 -8.97 63.92 8.27
CA GLY A 150 -9.43 64.49 7.01
C GLY A 150 -10.47 63.66 6.23
N GLY A 151 -10.83 62.45 6.68
CA GLY A 151 -11.98 61.70 6.14
C GLY A 151 -11.66 60.61 5.10
N GLY A 152 -10.47 60.00 5.17
CA GLY A 152 -10.09 58.86 4.32
C GLY A 152 -10.71 57.53 4.77
N THR A 153 -10.88 56.59 3.84
CA THR A 153 -11.29 55.20 4.14
C THR A 153 -10.10 54.37 4.61
N ALA A 154 -10.22 53.74 5.78
CA ALA A 154 -9.24 52.76 6.26
C ALA A 154 -9.13 51.56 5.30
N GLY A 155 -7.91 51.09 5.05
CA GLY A 155 -7.61 49.98 4.14
C GLY A 155 -6.61 48.98 4.70
N LEU A 156 -6.09 48.11 3.84
CA LEU A 156 -5.13 47.07 4.20
C LEU A 156 -3.67 47.59 4.25
N GLY A 157 -3.41 48.81 3.79
CA GLY A 157 -2.07 49.39 3.77
C GLY A 157 -1.07 48.60 2.94
N ILE A 158 -1.52 47.87 1.91
CA ILE A 158 -0.63 47.08 1.05
C ILE A 158 -0.09 47.98 -0.06
N ASP A 159 1.20 48.29 0.03
CA ASP A 159 1.90 49.20 -0.87
C ASP A 159 3.05 48.55 -1.65
N THR A 160 3.36 47.28 -1.38
CA THR A 160 4.38 46.48 -2.06
C THR A 160 3.85 45.08 -2.43
N PRO A 161 4.33 44.49 -3.55
CA PRO A 161 4.06 43.08 -3.87
C PRO A 161 4.51 42.13 -2.76
N GLY A 162 3.76 41.06 -2.54
CA GLY A 162 3.97 40.13 -1.42
C GLY A 162 2.82 39.14 -1.25
N VAL A 163 2.99 38.19 -0.33
CA VAL A 163 1.90 37.31 0.13
C VAL A 163 1.53 37.74 1.54
N TYR A 164 0.28 38.13 1.75
CA TYR A 164 -0.18 38.73 3.00
C TYR A 164 -1.21 37.84 3.70
N PRO A 165 -1.03 37.50 4.99
CA PRO A 165 -2.06 36.86 5.80
C PRO A 165 -3.24 37.80 6.01
N LEU A 166 -4.45 37.29 5.74
CA LEU A 166 -5.72 37.96 6.01
C LEU A 166 -6.50 37.22 7.09
N LEU A 167 -7.21 37.97 7.92
CA LEU A 167 -8.06 37.44 8.97
C LEU A 167 -9.40 38.17 9.00
N VAL A 168 -10.50 37.44 8.89
CA VAL A 168 -11.87 37.91 9.12
C VAL A 168 -12.22 37.66 10.57
N ASN A 169 -12.41 38.73 11.33
CA ASN A 169 -12.66 38.69 12.76
C ASN A 169 -14.14 38.94 13.03
N LEU A 170 -14.82 38.03 13.74
CA LEU A 170 -16.21 38.18 14.17
C LEU A 170 -16.29 38.42 15.68
N ASN A 171 -16.98 39.50 16.04
CA ASN A 171 -17.44 39.74 17.40
C ASN A 171 -18.97 39.70 17.46
N GLY A 172 -19.50 39.39 18.64
CA GLY A 172 -20.92 39.47 18.93
C GLY A 172 -21.20 39.16 20.40
N THR A 173 -22.48 39.12 20.75
CA THR A 173 -22.95 38.90 22.12
C THR A 173 -23.90 37.70 22.15
N PRO A 174 -23.45 36.52 22.62
CA PRO A 174 -24.34 35.40 22.86
C PRO A 174 -25.39 35.75 23.92
N ASP A 175 -26.61 35.24 23.80
CA ASP A 175 -27.64 35.44 24.82
C ASP A 175 -27.12 34.97 26.21
N TYR A 176 -27.34 35.81 27.23
CA TYR A 176 -26.81 35.65 28.59
C TYR A 176 -25.27 35.69 28.70
N GLY A 177 -24.57 36.15 27.66
CA GLY A 177 -23.13 36.40 27.64
C GLY A 177 -22.77 37.88 27.54
N GLU A 178 -21.47 38.17 27.54
CA GLU A 178 -20.93 39.50 27.25
C GLU A 178 -20.47 39.59 25.78
N ALA A 179 -20.28 40.81 25.28
CA ALA A 179 -19.69 41.02 23.96
C ALA A 179 -18.26 40.46 23.93
N ALA A 180 -18.01 39.54 23.03
CA ALA A 180 -16.72 38.85 22.90
C ALA A 180 -16.40 38.59 21.43
N ARG A 181 -15.14 38.21 21.18
CA ARG A 181 -14.78 37.57 19.92
C ARG A 181 -15.40 36.19 19.90
N LEU A 182 -16.12 35.88 18.83
CA LEU A 182 -16.82 34.61 18.68
C LEU A 182 -15.99 33.62 17.88
N ASP A 183 -15.46 34.07 16.75
CA ASP A 183 -14.67 33.23 15.85
C ASP A 183 -13.86 34.10 14.86
N ASP A 184 -12.90 33.47 14.16
CA ASP A 184 -12.13 34.08 13.09
C ASP A 184 -11.78 33.10 11.97
N SER A 185 -11.69 33.62 10.74
CA SER A 185 -11.34 32.82 9.56
C SER A 185 -10.17 33.46 8.83
N ARG A 186 -9.19 32.66 8.43
CA ARG A 186 -7.89 33.15 7.94
C ARG A 186 -7.56 32.58 6.58
N THR A 187 -6.92 33.39 5.73
CA THR A 187 -6.45 32.99 4.40
C THR A 187 -5.25 33.84 3.99
N LEU A 188 -4.72 33.64 2.77
CA LEU A 188 -3.66 34.45 2.20
C LEU A 188 -4.19 35.34 1.07
N LEU A 189 -3.51 36.45 0.82
CA LEU A 189 -3.70 37.29 -0.36
C LEU A 189 -2.37 37.45 -1.08
N SER A 190 -2.30 36.94 -2.31
CA SER A 190 -1.16 37.16 -3.19
C SER A 190 -1.27 38.48 -3.92
N VAL A 191 -0.18 39.24 -3.91
CA VAL A 191 -0.07 40.53 -4.59
C VAL A 191 1.16 40.47 -5.49
N LEU A 192 0.94 40.16 -6.77
CA LEU A 192 1.99 40.11 -7.79
C LEU A 192 2.38 41.51 -8.25
N GLY A 193 1.39 42.38 -8.37
CA GLY A 193 1.54 43.80 -8.70
C GLY A 193 0.40 44.59 -8.08
N LEU A 194 0.55 45.92 -8.05
CA LEU A 194 -0.43 46.81 -7.45
C LEU A 194 -1.19 47.58 -8.53
N PRO A 195 -2.52 47.70 -8.39
CA PRO A 195 -3.33 48.49 -9.30
C PRO A 195 -3.02 49.99 -9.17
N PRO A 196 -3.51 50.81 -10.12
CA PRO A 196 -3.32 52.26 -10.10
C PRO A 196 -3.75 52.88 -8.76
N ASP A 197 -2.91 53.76 -8.22
CA ASP A 197 -3.17 54.49 -6.98
C ASP A 197 -2.71 55.95 -7.09
N ARG A 198 -3.64 56.88 -6.90
CA ARG A 198 -3.36 58.31 -7.05
C ARG A 198 -2.36 58.82 -6.02
N GLY A 199 -2.42 58.34 -4.78
CA GLY A 199 -1.50 58.73 -3.73
C GLY A 199 -0.07 58.35 -4.11
N ARG A 200 0.13 57.09 -4.50
CA ARG A 200 1.40 56.56 -5.00
C ARG A 200 1.92 57.32 -6.21
N ALA A 201 1.04 57.62 -7.18
CA ALA A 201 1.39 58.41 -8.36
C ALA A 201 1.92 59.81 -7.98
N THR A 202 1.24 60.50 -7.05
CA THR A 202 1.67 61.82 -6.57
C THR A 202 3.00 61.78 -5.82
N THR A 203 3.20 60.76 -4.97
CA THR A 203 4.46 60.56 -4.24
C THR A 203 5.62 60.28 -5.20
N ALA A 204 5.41 59.40 -6.18
CA ALA A 204 6.42 59.08 -7.20
C ALA A 204 6.76 60.30 -8.07
N ALA A 205 5.76 61.08 -8.50
CA ALA A 205 5.99 62.31 -9.24
C ALA A 205 6.78 63.36 -8.43
N GLY A 206 6.49 63.49 -7.13
CA GLY A 206 7.22 64.37 -6.23
C GLY A 206 8.68 63.93 -6.03
N ALA A 207 8.92 62.62 -5.86
CA ALA A 207 10.25 62.05 -5.74
C ALA A 207 11.09 62.27 -7.02
N MET A 208 10.50 62.03 -8.19
CA MET A 208 11.13 62.29 -9.49
C MET A 208 11.46 63.78 -9.68
N ALA A 209 10.56 64.68 -9.28
CA ALA A 209 10.80 66.13 -9.30
C ALA A 209 11.93 66.57 -8.34
N ALA A 210 12.13 65.84 -7.25
CA ALA A 210 13.20 66.06 -6.28
C ALA A 210 14.56 65.44 -6.70
N GLY A 211 14.65 64.83 -7.89
CA GLY A 211 15.88 64.26 -8.42
C GLY A 211 16.30 62.94 -7.78
N SER A 212 15.42 62.26 -7.03
CA SER A 212 15.69 60.91 -6.53
C SER A 212 15.49 59.89 -7.65
N ALA A 213 16.50 59.06 -7.92
CA ALA A 213 16.42 57.95 -8.87
C ALA A 213 15.61 56.75 -8.37
N ASP A 214 15.02 56.84 -7.17
CA ASP A 214 14.53 55.71 -6.36
C ASP A 214 13.00 55.48 -6.42
N ALA A 215 12.38 55.63 -7.58
CA ALA A 215 11.07 55.00 -7.81
C ALA A 215 11.07 53.97 -8.96
N PRO A 216 12.07 53.06 -9.06
CA PRO A 216 12.04 52.02 -10.08
C PRO A 216 10.82 51.11 -9.87
N GLY A 217 9.94 51.07 -10.88
CA GLY A 217 8.80 50.14 -10.93
C GLY A 217 7.42 50.74 -10.66
N VAL A 218 7.30 52.02 -10.32
CA VAL A 218 6.00 52.70 -10.18
C VAL A 218 5.60 53.35 -11.51
N GLY A 219 4.42 52.98 -12.02
CA GLY A 219 3.81 53.56 -13.22
C GLY A 219 3.35 55.00 -13.02
N THR A 220 3.09 55.71 -14.12
CA THR A 220 2.61 57.11 -14.08
C THR A 220 1.24 57.28 -13.40
N ASP A 221 0.44 56.22 -13.39
CA ASP A 221 -0.86 56.11 -12.71
C ASP A 221 -0.73 55.56 -11.28
N GLY A 222 0.50 55.34 -10.80
CA GLY A 222 0.79 54.80 -9.48
C GLY A 222 0.62 53.28 -9.37
N SER A 223 0.44 52.56 -10.48
CA SER A 223 0.51 51.10 -10.47
C SER A 223 1.94 50.61 -10.15
N VAL A 224 2.09 49.40 -9.62
CA VAL A 224 3.42 48.78 -9.38
C VAL A 224 3.47 47.43 -10.08
N ALA A 225 4.31 47.32 -11.10
CA ALA A 225 4.43 46.07 -11.86
C ALA A 225 5.27 45.02 -11.12
N PRO A 226 4.98 43.71 -11.29
CA PRO A 226 5.86 42.64 -10.84
C PRO A 226 7.25 42.75 -11.49
N THR A 227 8.28 42.27 -10.79
CA THR A 227 9.62 42.14 -11.37
C THR A 227 9.72 40.84 -12.17
N VAL A 228 9.94 40.95 -13.48
CA VAL A 228 10.04 39.81 -14.42
C VAL A 228 11.46 39.55 -14.94
N SER A 229 12.47 40.28 -14.42
CA SER A 229 13.86 40.16 -14.89
C SER A 229 14.54 38.84 -14.51
N THR A 230 14.00 38.13 -13.51
CA THR A 230 14.52 36.85 -13.01
C THR A 230 13.36 35.89 -12.76
N PRO A 231 12.73 35.34 -13.81
CA PRO A 231 11.58 34.47 -13.66
C PRO A 231 11.94 33.19 -12.90
N THR A 232 11.02 32.71 -12.08
CA THR A 232 11.16 31.43 -11.39
C THR A 232 11.02 30.28 -12.38
N GLN A 233 11.96 29.34 -12.39
CA GLN A 233 11.89 28.15 -13.22
C GLN A 233 10.84 27.21 -12.64
N PHE A 234 9.74 26.99 -13.35
CA PHE A 234 8.56 26.32 -12.85
C PHE A 234 8.38 24.93 -13.47
N THR A 235 8.21 23.93 -12.63
CA THR A 235 7.83 22.55 -12.97
C THR A 235 6.67 22.13 -12.08
N LEU A 236 5.63 21.53 -12.64
CA LEU A 236 4.48 21.00 -11.90
C LEU A 236 4.37 19.48 -12.08
N LEU A 237 4.40 18.73 -10.99
CA LEU A 237 3.97 17.34 -11.00
C LEU A 237 2.46 17.27 -10.80
N TRP A 238 1.77 16.52 -11.65
CA TRP A 238 0.33 16.30 -11.56
C TRP A 238 0.04 14.86 -11.10
N PRO A 239 -0.26 14.63 -9.81
CA PRO A 239 -0.38 13.28 -9.29
C PRO A 239 -1.70 12.62 -9.66
N LEU A 240 -1.61 11.41 -10.21
CA LEU A 240 -2.72 10.49 -10.42
C LEU A 240 -2.45 9.22 -9.62
N ALA A 241 -2.90 9.21 -8.36
CA ALA A 241 -2.83 8.06 -7.46
C ALA A 241 -4.11 7.90 -6.64
N ALA A 242 -4.31 6.69 -6.11
CA ALA A 242 -5.39 6.37 -5.19
C ALA A 242 -4.89 5.39 -4.12
N PRO A 243 -5.57 5.28 -2.96
CA PRO A 243 -5.34 4.19 -2.04
C PRO A 243 -5.59 2.84 -2.72
N GLY A 244 -4.72 1.86 -2.53
CA GLY A 244 -4.79 0.56 -3.19
C GLY A 244 -6.12 -0.18 -2.92
N GLN A 245 -6.86 -0.47 -3.99
CA GLN A 245 -8.22 -1.03 -3.90
C GLN A 245 -8.31 -2.54 -4.12
N LEU A 246 -7.34 -3.20 -4.77
CA LEU A 246 -7.38 -4.67 -4.88
C LEU A 246 -7.40 -5.32 -3.49
N ALA A 247 -8.33 -6.26 -3.32
CA ALA A 247 -8.45 -7.06 -2.11
C ALA A 247 -7.24 -8.00 -1.97
N PRO A 248 -6.73 -8.16 -0.74
CA PRO A 248 -5.47 -8.87 -0.54
C PRO A 248 -5.63 -10.39 -0.58
N GLY A 249 -4.53 -11.11 -0.86
CA GLY A 249 -4.45 -12.57 -0.76
C GLY A 249 -5.14 -13.31 -1.90
N VAL A 250 -5.25 -12.68 -3.06
CA VAL A 250 -5.81 -13.25 -4.29
C VAL A 250 -4.70 -13.36 -5.34
N PRO A 251 -4.25 -14.57 -5.73
CA PRO A 251 -3.30 -14.77 -6.83
C PRO A 251 -3.85 -14.27 -8.18
N GLY A 252 -2.94 -14.04 -9.14
CA GLY A 252 -3.26 -13.53 -10.47
C GLY A 252 -3.85 -14.57 -11.41
N GLY A 253 -4.97 -14.20 -12.05
CA GLY A 253 -5.65 -15.03 -13.05
C GLY A 253 -6.27 -16.32 -12.50
N GLY A 254 -6.57 -17.25 -13.41
CA GLY A 254 -7.32 -18.48 -13.12
C GLY A 254 -8.82 -18.24 -13.31
N ASP A 255 -9.65 -18.93 -12.55
CA ASP A 255 -11.11 -18.69 -12.52
C ASP A 255 -11.48 -17.64 -11.45
N SER A 256 -10.50 -16.88 -10.94
CA SER A 256 -10.69 -15.91 -9.86
C SER A 256 -11.05 -14.54 -10.43
N ASP A 257 -12.21 -14.00 -10.04
CA ASP A 257 -12.59 -12.64 -10.40
C ASP A 257 -11.66 -11.60 -9.76
N VAL A 258 -11.44 -10.50 -10.49
CA VAL A 258 -10.79 -9.30 -9.92
C VAL A 258 -11.64 -8.81 -8.76
N ARG A 259 -11.04 -8.71 -7.57
CA ARG A 259 -11.73 -8.33 -6.34
C ARG A 259 -11.20 -7.01 -5.79
N LEU A 260 -12.10 -6.07 -5.52
CA LEU A 260 -11.80 -4.82 -4.83
C LEU A 260 -12.33 -4.81 -3.39
N VAL A 261 -11.72 -3.97 -2.54
CA VAL A 261 -12.14 -3.73 -1.15
C VAL A 261 -13.37 -2.81 -1.07
N SER A 262 -13.55 -1.89 -2.01
CA SER A 262 -14.71 -1.01 -2.12
C SER A 262 -14.95 -0.55 -3.58
N ASP A 263 -16.04 0.18 -3.80
CA ASP A 263 -16.34 0.85 -5.07
C ASP A 263 -15.85 2.32 -5.09
N ASP A 264 -15.05 2.76 -4.11
CA ASP A 264 -14.67 4.18 -3.99
C ASP A 264 -13.86 4.67 -5.19
N LEU A 265 -13.04 3.79 -5.78
CA LEU A 265 -12.34 4.11 -7.02
C LEU A 265 -13.29 4.27 -8.20
N ALA A 266 -14.38 3.48 -8.28
CA ALA A 266 -15.40 3.70 -9.30
C ALA A 266 -16.05 5.08 -9.14
N THR A 267 -16.39 5.49 -7.91
CA THR A 267 -16.89 6.84 -7.61
C THR A 267 -15.89 7.92 -8.02
N SER A 268 -14.60 7.70 -7.77
CA SER A 268 -13.54 8.64 -8.11
C SER A 268 -13.29 8.79 -9.62
N LEU A 269 -13.53 7.74 -10.41
CA LEU A 269 -13.35 7.73 -11.88
C LEU A 269 -14.59 8.20 -12.65
N ASN A 270 -15.77 8.12 -12.04
CA ASN A 270 -17.02 8.59 -12.63
C ASN A 270 -17.03 10.11 -12.77
N SER A 271 -17.94 10.62 -13.62
CA SER A 271 -18.10 12.06 -13.84
C SER A 271 -18.33 12.81 -12.52
N GLY A 272 -17.53 13.85 -12.29
CA GLY A 272 -17.56 14.63 -11.04
C GLY A 272 -16.80 13.99 -9.87
N GLY A 273 -16.25 12.79 -10.06
CA GLY A 273 -15.33 12.16 -9.13
C GLY A 273 -13.97 12.86 -9.11
N ARG A 274 -13.19 12.62 -8.06
CA ARG A 274 -11.89 13.26 -7.83
C ARG A 274 -10.89 13.04 -8.99
N LEU A 275 -10.70 11.80 -9.41
CA LEU A 275 -9.73 11.47 -10.49
C LEU A 275 -10.24 11.90 -11.87
N ASP A 276 -11.56 11.89 -12.10
CA ASP A 276 -12.16 12.47 -13.30
C ASP A 276 -11.96 13.99 -13.34
N GLY A 277 -12.19 14.69 -12.23
CA GLY A 277 -11.99 16.13 -12.10
C GLY A 277 -10.53 16.54 -12.31
N LEU A 278 -9.58 15.83 -11.69
CA LEU A 278 -8.14 16.07 -11.88
C LEU A 278 -7.72 15.84 -13.33
N LEU A 279 -8.21 14.78 -13.97
CA LEU A 279 -7.83 14.45 -15.35
C LEU A 279 -8.44 15.43 -16.35
N THR A 280 -9.74 15.71 -16.23
CA THR A 280 -10.47 16.60 -17.15
C THR A 280 -9.95 18.02 -17.08
N THR A 281 -9.72 18.55 -15.87
CA THR A 281 -9.23 19.92 -15.70
C THR A 281 -7.82 20.10 -16.26
N LEU A 282 -6.95 19.10 -16.06
CA LEU A 282 -5.64 19.11 -16.69
C LEU A 282 -5.75 19.01 -18.21
N ASP A 283 -6.66 18.19 -18.74
CA ASP A 283 -6.87 18.03 -20.18
C ASP A 283 -7.21 19.38 -20.83
N ASP A 284 -8.21 20.07 -20.27
CA ASP A 284 -8.66 21.38 -20.71
C ASP A 284 -7.52 22.41 -20.70
N ALA A 285 -6.79 22.52 -19.57
CA ALA A 285 -5.73 23.49 -19.37
C ALA A 285 -4.50 23.27 -20.26
N THR A 286 -4.28 22.04 -20.73
CA THR A 286 -3.09 21.67 -21.52
C THR A 286 -3.43 21.26 -22.96
N SER A 287 -4.63 21.60 -23.42
CA SER A 287 -5.11 21.33 -24.79
C SER A 287 -4.20 21.90 -25.89
N THR A 288 -3.42 22.93 -25.59
CA THR A 288 -2.41 23.50 -26.50
C THR A 288 -1.03 22.92 -26.21
N ALA A 289 -0.47 22.14 -27.14
CA ALA A 289 0.78 21.39 -26.96
C ALA A 289 1.99 22.30 -26.61
N ASP A 290 2.12 23.45 -27.26
CA ASP A 290 3.28 24.35 -27.11
C ASP A 290 3.12 25.38 -25.98
N ALA A 291 1.98 25.39 -25.28
CA ALA A 291 1.75 26.33 -24.20
C ALA A 291 2.80 26.17 -23.07
N PRO A 292 3.26 27.26 -22.43
CA PRO A 292 4.20 27.19 -21.31
C PRO A 292 3.77 26.19 -20.23
N LEU A 293 2.48 26.18 -19.86
CA LEU A 293 1.93 25.26 -18.85
C LEU A 293 2.10 23.78 -19.26
N THR A 294 1.80 23.46 -20.52
CA THR A 294 1.95 22.10 -21.06
C THR A 294 3.40 21.62 -20.97
N ARG A 295 4.37 22.51 -21.24
CA ARG A 295 5.81 22.18 -21.18
C ARG A 295 6.37 22.06 -19.76
N SER A 296 5.76 22.72 -18.78
CA SER A 296 6.19 22.65 -17.37
C SER A 296 5.49 21.56 -16.56
N THR A 297 4.43 20.93 -17.10
CA THR A 297 3.63 19.94 -16.38
C THR A 297 4.04 18.50 -16.74
N CYS A 298 4.19 17.64 -15.74
CA CYS A 298 4.43 16.21 -15.92
C CYS A 298 3.43 15.39 -15.08
N ILE A 299 2.75 14.44 -15.70
CA ILE A 299 1.82 13.53 -15.03
C ILE A 299 2.63 12.54 -14.19
N ALA A 300 2.40 12.52 -12.88
CA ALA A 300 3.02 11.58 -11.96
C ALA A 300 1.99 10.48 -11.62
N VAL A 301 2.18 9.27 -12.15
CA VAL A 301 1.17 8.21 -12.09
C VAL A 301 1.62 7.09 -11.15
N ASP A 302 0.74 6.69 -10.22
CA ASP A 302 0.94 5.47 -9.44
C ASP A 302 0.62 4.25 -10.30
N PRO A 303 1.57 3.34 -10.56
CA PRO A 303 1.30 2.12 -11.34
C PRO A 303 0.23 1.24 -10.69
N ASP A 304 0.04 1.29 -9.36
CA ASP A 304 -1.00 0.52 -8.67
C ASP A 304 -2.41 0.97 -9.06
N LEU A 305 -2.59 2.27 -9.25
CA LEU A 305 -3.83 2.85 -9.79
C LEU A 305 -4.08 2.29 -11.20
N LEU A 306 -3.07 2.32 -12.07
CA LEU A 306 -3.23 1.85 -13.45
C LEU A 306 -3.54 0.35 -13.53
N VAL A 307 -2.85 -0.49 -12.76
CA VAL A 307 -3.11 -1.94 -12.69
C VAL A 307 -4.55 -2.18 -12.24
N THR A 308 -5.00 -1.48 -11.19
CA THR A 308 -6.35 -1.61 -10.66
C THR A 308 -7.40 -1.15 -11.68
N VAL A 309 -7.22 0.02 -12.31
CA VAL A 309 -8.14 0.56 -13.33
C VAL A 309 -8.20 -0.37 -14.54
N GLN A 310 -7.06 -0.85 -15.02
CA GLN A 310 -6.99 -1.80 -16.14
C GLN A 310 -7.76 -3.09 -15.80
N ALA A 311 -7.63 -3.61 -14.58
CA ALA A 311 -8.39 -4.77 -14.11
C ALA A 311 -9.91 -4.50 -14.02
N MET A 312 -10.32 -3.29 -13.62
CA MET A 312 -11.75 -2.90 -13.60
C MET A 312 -12.38 -2.89 -14.99
N THR A 313 -11.61 -2.68 -16.07
CA THR A 313 -12.13 -2.61 -17.44
C THR A 313 -12.77 -3.93 -17.93
N THR A 314 -12.39 -5.07 -17.33
CA THR A 314 -12.91 -6.40 -17.68
C THR A 314 -14.10 -6.83 -16.82
N GLY A 315 -14.54 -6.00 -15.86
CA GLY A 315 -15.47 -6.38 -14.81
C GLY A 315 -14.72 -6.80 -13.54
N TYR A 316 -15.34 -6.57 -12.38
CA TYR A 316 -14.76 -6.86 -11.08
C TYR A 316 -15.88 -7.03 -10.04
N VAL A 317 -15.54 -7.62 -8.90
CA VAL A 317 -16.42 -7.80 -7.75
C VAL A 317 -15.90 -7.03 -6.54
N VAL A 318 -16.80 -6.63 -5.64
CA VAL A 318 -16.46 -5.92 -4.40
C VAL A 318 -16.70 -6.82 -3.20
N SER A 319 -15.68 -6.93 -2.34
CA SER A 319 -15.73 -7.69 -1.09
C SER A 319 -16.71 -7.05 -0.10
N ARG A 320 -17.57 -7.84 0.56
CA ARG A 320 -18.40 -7.34 1.68
C ARG A 320 -17.61 -7.21 2.98
N ASP A 321 -16.57 -8.02 3.14
CA ASP A 321 -15.56 -7.88 4.18
C ASP A 321 -14.18 -7.85 3.50
N PRO A 322 -13.46 -6.72 3.53
CA PRO A 322 -12.15 -6.59 2.88
C PRO A 322 -11.02 -7.31 3.64
N THR A 323 -11.25 -7.75 4.88
CA THR A 323 -10.26 -8.48 5.70
C THR A 323 -10.32 -9.99 5.51
N ASP A 324 -11.43 -10.49 4.94
CA ASP A 324 -11.61 -11.88 4.57
C ASP A 324 -11.63 -12.04 3.03
N PRO A 325 -10.60 -12.67 2.44
CA PRO A 325 -10.55 -12.92 0.99
C PRO A 325 -11.65 -13.87 0.50
N ARG A 326 -12.35 -14.58 1.40
CA ARG A 326 -13.48 -15.46 1.07
C ARG A 326 -14.85 -14.82 1.26
N SER A 327 -14.91 -13.56 1.68
CA SER A 327 -16.19 -12.94 1.97
C SER A 327 -17.08 -12.88 0.73
N ALA A 328 -18.39 -12.90 0.96
CA ALA A 328 -19.37 -12.75 -0.11
C ALA A 328 -19.13 -11.44 -0.86
N THR A 329 -19.41 -11.44 -2.16
CA THR A 329 -19.17 -10.30 -3.03
C THR A 329 -20.46 -9.67 -3.53
N ARG A 330 -20.31 -8.52 -4.19
CA ARG A 330 -21.30 -7.94 -5.08
C ARG A 330 -20.62 -7.50 -6.38
N GLU A 331 -21.37 -7.42 -7.46
CA GLU A 331 -20.87 -6.89 -8.73
C GLU A 331 -20.38 -5.45 -8.56
N GLY A 332 -19.24 -5.15 -9.18
CA GLY A 332 -18.69 -3.80 -9.29
C GLY A 332 -19.42 -2.97 -10.34
N THR A 333 -19.44 -1.64 -10.14
CA THR A 333 -20.20 -0.72 -11.00
C THR A 333 -19.31 0.13 -11.92
N GLY A 334 -18.00 0.11 -11.74
CA GLY A 334 -17.06 1.07 -12.34
C GLY A 334 -16.46 0.70 -13.71
N ALA A 335 -16.82 -0.44 -14.32
CA ALA A 335 -16.11 -0.91 -15.51
C ALA A 335 -16.16 0.05 -16.71
N ALA A 336 -17.30 0.73 -16.93
CA ALA A 336 -17.43 1.73 -17.99
C ALA A 336 -16.61 2.99 -17.70
N ALA A 337 -16.66 3.48 -16.46
CA ALA A 337 -15.88 4.64 -16.02
C ALA A 337 -14.37 4.38 -16.12
N ALA A 338 -13.92 3.19 -15.73
CA ALA A 338 -12.52 2.77 -15.85
C ALA A 338 -12.03 2.80 -17.29
N ARG A 339 -12.82 2.29 -18.26
CA ARG A 339 -12.47 2.35 -19.69
C ARG A 339 -12.37 3.79 -20.19
N ALA A 340 -13.38 4.61 -19.90
CA ALA A 340 -13.42 6.00 -20.35
C ALA A 340 -12.27 6.83 -19.79
N TRP A 341 -12.01 6.70 -18.48
CA TRP A 341 -10.93 7.40 -17.80
C TRP A 341 -9.54 6.96 -18.31
N LEU A 342 -9.33 5.65 -18.50
CA LEU A 342 -8.04 5.13 -18.99
C LEU A 342 -7.76 5.57 -20.43
N GLU A 343 -8.77 5.61 -21.28
CA GLU A 343 -8.63 6.08 -22.66
C GLU A 343 -8.29 7.58 -22.74
N ARG A 344 -8.93 8.40 -21.89
CA ARG A 344 -8.57 9.82 -21.75
C ARG A 344 -7.13 9.98 -21.26
N LEU A 345 -6.73 9.21 -20.25
CA LEU A 345 -5.37 9.27 -19.73
C LEU A 345 -4.33 8.85 -20.79
N ARG A 346 -4.58 7.81 -21.59
CA ARG A 346 -3.72 7.43 -22.72
C ARG A 346 -3.53 8.57 -23.71
N THR A 347 -4.63 9.25 -24.07
CA THR A 347 -4.61 10.41 -24.96
C THR A 347 -3.73 11.53 -24.39
N MET A 348 -3.90 11.86 -23.11
CA MET A 348 -3.10 12.89 -22.44
C MET A 348 -1.62 12.50 -22.26
N ALA A 349 -1.36 11.25 -21.90
CA ALA A 349 0.00 10.72 -21.73
C ALA A 349 0.81 10.77 -23.04
N SER A 350 0.15 10.73 -24.21
CA SER A 350 0.83 10.85 -25.50
C SER A 350 1.38 12.26 -25.79
N ARG A 351 0.90 13.29 -25.08
CA ARG A 351 1.25 14.71 -25.29
C ARG A 351 1.98 15.36 -24.12
N LEU A 352 1.81 14.83 -22.90
CA LEU A 352 2.45 15.33 -21.69
C LEU A 352 3.61 14.43 -21.26
N CYS A 353 4.55 15.01 -20.50
CA CYS A 353 5.53 14.23 -19.75
C CYS A 353 4.80 13.27 -18.79
N VAL A 354 5.31 12.04 -18.65
CA VAL A 354 4.83 11.06 -17.66
C VAL A 354 6.01 10.58 -16.83
N VAL A 355 5.84 10.51 -15.51
CA VAL A 355 6.78 9.89 -14.56
C VAL A 355 6.04 8.87 -13.72
N ALA A 356 6.64 7.70 -13.51
CA ALA A 356 6.07 6.67 -12.66
C ALA A 356 6.43 6.93 -11.19
N LEU A 357 5.43 6.91 -10.31
CA LEU A 357 5.64 6.93 -8.87
C LEU A 357 6.05 5.52 -8.37
N PRO A 358 6.70 5.41 -7.19
CA PRO A 358 6.91 4.12 -6.55
C PRO A 358 5.60 3.33 -6.41
N PHE A 359 5.64 2.02 -6.67
CA PHE A 359 4.43 1.20 -6.75
C PHE A 359 3.65 1.24 -5.44
N ALA A 360 2.35 1.52 -5.51
CA ALA A 360 1.45 1.58 -4.37
C ALA A 360 1.97 2.51 -3.24
N GLN A 361 2.70 3.55 -3.61
CA GLN A 361 3.27 4.53 -2.69
C GLN A 361 4.16 3.90 -1.60
N VAL A 362 4.90 2.86 -1.97
CA VAL A 362 5.81 2.15 -1.07
C VAL A 362 6.80 3.10 -0.40
N ASN A 363 6.96 2.93 0.92
CA ASN A 363 7.97 3.63 1.70
C ASN A 363 9.36 3.04 1.37
N LEU A 364 10.28 3.88 0.90
CA LEU A 364 11.59 3.45 0.41
C LEU A 364 12.52 2.95 1.52
N ASP A 365 12.42 3.49 2.73
CA ASP A 365 13.24 3.05 3.85
C ASP A 365 12.70 1.73 4.44
N THR A 366 11.38 1.52 4.42
CA THR A 366 10.77 0.23 4.75
C THR A 366 11.13 -0.85 3.70
N LEU A 367 11.12 -0.48 2.43
CA LEU A 367 11.56 -1.34 1.33
C LEU A 367 13.05 -1.70 1.42
N SER A 368 13.90 -0.73 1.77
CA SER A 368 15.33 -0.96 1.95
C SER A 368 15.62 -1.85 3.16
N ALA A 369 14.88 -1.67 4.27
CA ALA A 369 14.97 -2.52 5.46
C ALA A 369 14.55 -3.97 5.20
N ALA A 370 13.57 -4.21 4.32
CA ALA A 370 13.18 -5.56 3.90
C ALA A 370 14.30 -6.29 3.13
N ALA A 371 15.21 -5.54 2.49
CA ALA A 371 16.40 -6.02 1.79
C ALA A 371 16.16 -7.15 0.75
N ASP A 372 14.98 -7.18 0.14
CA ASP A 372 14.59 -8.19 -0.84
C ASP A 372 14.67 -7.65 -2.29
N PRO A 373 15.44 -8.28 -3.20
CA PRO A 373 15.60 -7.81 -4.58
C PRO A 373 14.31 -7.82 -5.40
N ALA A 374 13.36 -8.69 -5.10
CA ALA A 374 12.13 -8.80 -5.85
C ALA A 374 11.06 -7.83 -5.37
N LEU A 375 10.99 -7.57 -4.05
CA LEU A 375 10.23 -6.42 -3.54
C LEU A 375 10.80 -5.12 -4.11
N THR A 376 12.13 -4.97 -4.12
CA THR A 376 12.79 -3.80 -4.71
C THR A 376 12.42 -3.63 -6.18
N ARG A 377 12.44 -4.72 -6.96
CA ARG A 377 12.05 -4.67 -8.36
C ARG A 377 10.60 -4.19 -8.55
N THR A 378 9.68 -4.80 -7.80
CA THR A 378 8.24 -4.49 -7.88
C THR A 378 7.95 -3.06 -7.45
N GLY A 379 8.58 -2.61 -6.36
CA GLY A 379 8.39 -1.28 -5.77
C GLY A 379 9.02 -0.13 -6.54
N LEU A 380 10.22 -0.35 -7.13
CA LEU A 380 11.07 0.74 -7.62
C LEU A 380 11.46 0.67 -9.11
N THR A 381 11.73 -0.51 -9.68
CA THR A 381 12.28 -0.57 -11.06
C THR A 381 11.26 -0.96 -12.12
N SER A 382 10.29 -1.82 -11.79
CA SER A 382 9.15 -2.16 -12.66
C SER A 382 8.08 -1.07 -12.86
N PRO A 383 7.84 -0.09 -11.95
CA PRO A 383 6.79 0.93 -12.12
C PRO A 383 6.73 1.59 -13.49
N ALA A 384 7.88 2.04 -14.00
CA ALA A 384 7.93 2.73 -15.29
C ALA A 384 7.62 1.81 -16.48
N GLU A 385 7.94 0.51 -16.40
CA GLU A 385 7.54 -0.46 -17.43
C GLU A 385 6.02 -0.73 -17.40
N ILE A 386 5.41 -0.78 -16.21
CA ILE A 386 3.97 -0.95 -16.03
C ILE A 386 3.22 0.25 -16.63
N VAL A 387 3.65 1.47 -16.28
CA VAL A 387 3.07 2.71 -16.81
C VAL A 387 3.17 2.76 -18.33
N ASP A 388 4.36 2.49 -18.89
CA ASP A 388 4.60 2.50 -20.34
C ASP A 388 3.73 1.48 -21.07
N THR A 389 3.59 0.28 -20.51
CA THR A 389 2.79 -0.80 -21.11
C THR A 389 1.30 -0.47 -21.11
N ILE A 390 0.77 0.04 -19.99
CA ILE A 390 -0.67 0.33 -19.86
C ILE A 390 -1.05 1.58 -20.66
N LEU A 391 -0.21 2.62 -20.65
CA LEU A 391 -0.49 3.90 -21.29
C LEU A 391 0.00 3.98 -22.76
N GLY A 392 0.90 3.09 -23.18
CA GLY A 392 1.46 3.10 -24.55
C GLY A 392 2.44 4.25 -24.80
N VAL A 393 3.20 4.66 -23.79
CA VAL A 393 4.13 5.81 -23.83
C VAL A 393 5.52 5.44 -23.31
N THR A 394 6.45 6.38 -23.36
CA THR A 394 7.76 6.25 -22.67
C THR A 394 7.85 7.26 -21.54
N SER A 395 7.73 6.77 -20.31
CA SER A 395 7.86 7.59 -19.11
C SER A 395 9.31 7.98 -18.83
N LEU A 396 9.47 9.09 -18.10
CA LEU A 396 10.75 9.58 -17.62
C LEU A 396 11.42 8.52 -16.74
N ARG A 397 12.67 8.19 -17.09
CA ARG A 397 13.46 7.18 -16.39
C ARG A 397 14.45 7.82 -15.42
N ASN A 398 14.92 7.02 -14.47
CA ASN A 398 16.00 7.39 -13.57
C ASN A 398 15.70 8.65 -12.72
N LEU A 399 14.44 8.84 -12.32
CA LEU A 399 14.03 9.86 -11.36
C LEU A 399 13.01 9.24 -10.41
N VAL A 400 13.31 9.24 -9.11
CA VAL A 400 12.42 8.71 -8.07
C VAL A 400 11.76 9.86 -7.32
N VAL A 401 10.47 9.74 -7.06
CA VAL A 401 9.70 10.68 -6.23
C VAL A 401 9.23 9.91 -5.00
N PRO A 402 9.96 9.92 -3.87
CA PRO A 402 9.56 9.23 -2.66
C PRO A 402 8.25 9.79 -2.14
N THR A 403 7.28 8.94 -1.83
CA THR A 403 5.96 9.37 -1.31
C THR A 403 6.08 10.14 0.00
N SER A 404 7.04 9.77 0.84
CA SER A 404 7.33 10.46 2.11
C SER A 404 7.91 11.86 1.89
N GLY A 405 8.37 12.20 0.69
CA GLY A 405 9.12 13.43 0.43
C GLY A 405 10.53 13.47 1.04
N ALA A 406 10.97 12.37 1.66
CA ALA A 406 12.28 12.25 2.30
C ALA A 406 13.00 11.00 1.83
N LEU A 407 14.32 11.01 2.01
CA LEU A 407 15.21 9.90 1.66
C LEU A 407 16.33 9.86 2.69
N ASP A 408 16.61 8.69 3.28
CA ASP A 408 17.81 8.51 4.09
C ASP A 408 18.99 7.92 3.29
N ALA A 409 20.15 7.81 3.93
CA ALA A 409 21.34 7.27 3.30
C ALA A 409 21.19 5.79 2.88
N THR A 410 20.37 5.01 3.58
CA THR A 410 20.14 3.58 3.28
C THR A 410 19.25 3.43 2.06
N ALA A 411 18.16 4.20 1.97
CA ALA A 411 17.30 4.27 0.81
C ALA A 411 18.05 4.86 -0.40
N ALA A 412 18.91 5.87 -0.22
CA ALA A 412 19.80 6.35 -1.29
C ALA A 412 20.76 5.25 -1.80
N GLY A 413 21.30 4.43 -0.89
CA GLY A 413 22.06 3.22 -1.23
C GLY A 413 21.25 2.20 -2.04
N LEU A 414 19.97 2.01 -1.70
CA LEU A 414 19.05 1.18 -2.48
C LEU A 414 18.86 1.73 -3.90
N LEU A 415 18.69 3.05 -4.03
CA LEU A 415 18.51 3.70 -5.33
C LEU A 415 19.76 3.52 -6.22
N THR A 416 20.94 3.85 -5.70
CA THR A 416 22.21 3.70 -6.43
C THR A 416 22.51 2.25 -6.82
N ALA A 417 22.24 1.28 -5.94
CA ALA A 417 22.39 -0.15 -6.23
C ALA A 417 21.50 -0.62 -7.41
N ASN A 418 20.40 0.09 -7.68
CA ASN A 418 19.47 -0.18 -8.76
C ASN A 418 19.60 0.79 -9.95
N ARG A 419 20.68 1.58 -10.02
CA ARG A 419 20.94 2.59 -11.07
C ARG A 419 19.82 3.64 -11.16
N LEU A 420 19.26 3.98 -10.01
CA LEU A 420 18.33 5.08 -9.82
C LEU A 420 19.12 6.22 -9.14
N ASP A 421 19.76 7.06 -9.94
CA ASP A 421 20.75 8.01 -9.45
C ASP A 421 20.15 9.40 -9.19
N ARG A 422 18.83 9.57 -9.29
CA ARG A 422 18.15 10.87 -9.13
C ARG A 422 16.87 10.79 -8.32
N ALA A 423 16.63 11.80 -7.48
CA ALA A 423 15.42 11.90 -6.68
C ALA A 423 14.87 13.34 -6.55
N LEU A 424 13.56 13.46 -6.32
CA LEU A 424 12.92 14.69 -5.85
C LEU A 424 12.61 14.55 -4.35
N VAL A 425 13.10 15.45 -3.50
CA VAL A 425 12.82 15.41 -2.05
C VAL A 425 12.45 16.80 -1.53
N ALA A 426 11.76 16.87 -0.40
CA ALA A 426 11.51 18.14 0.27
C ALA A 426 12.83 18.81 0.64
N SER A 427 12.90 20.14 0.54
CA SER A 427 14.09 20.90 0.92
C SER A 427 14.52 20.60 2.36
N SER A 428 13.58 20.41 3.29
CA SER A 428 13.85 20.02 4.68
C SER A 428 14.54 18.64 4.85
N SER A 429 14.52 17.78 3.84
CA SER A 429 15.16 16.45 3.84
C SER A 429 16.67 16.49 3.57
N ILE A 430 17.25 17.67 3.33
CA ILE A 430 18.68 17.84 3.11
C ILE A 430 19.29 18.84 4.10
N ARG A 431 20.59 18.72 4.34
CA ARG A 431 21.40 19.66 5.11
C ARG A 431 22.61 20.08 4.29
N THR A 432 22.90 21.37 4.20
CA THR A 432 24.00 21.88 3.37
C THR A 432 24.55 23.19 3.93
N ALA A 433 25.88 23.33 3.96
CA ALA A 433 26.54 24.59 4.31
C ALA A 433 26.61 25.58 3.13
N THR A 434 26.30 25.12 1.90
CA THR A 434 26.35 25.93 0.68
C THR A 434 25.04 25.79 -0.09
N PRO A 435 24.01 26.59 0.26
CA PRO A 435 22.72 26.55 -0.41
C PRO A 435 22.86 26.80 -1.93
N SER A 436 22.18 25.97 -2.72
CA SER A 436 22.17 26.07 -4.18
C SER A 436 21.00 26.94 -4.64
N GLY A 437 21.25 27.95 -5.48
CA GLY A 437 20.20 28.80 -6.05
C GLY A 437 19.23 28.07 -6.98
N THR A 438 19.58 26.86 -7.42
CA THR A 438 18.74 25.96 -8.22
C THR A 438 18.07 24.87 -7.41
N GLY A 439 18.30 24.80 -6.09
CA GLY A 439 17.76 23.75 -5.22
C GLY A 439 18.26 22.33 -5.55
N GLN A 440 19.36 22.21 -6.29
CA GLN A 440 19.95 20.94 -6.74
C GLN A 440 21.23 20.60 -5.98
N TYR A 441 21.34 19.34 -5.57
CA TYR A 441 22.43 18.83 -4.75
C TYR A 441 22.87 17.41 -5.14
N ARG A 442 24.07 17.02 -4.73
CA ARG A 442 24.57 15.65 -4.72
C ARG A 442 24.60 15.16 -3.28
N ALA A 443 23.82 14.12 -2.96
CA ALA A 443 23.66 13.60 -1.61
C ALA A 443 23.72 12.06 -1.65
N ALA A 444 24.64 11.44 -0.89
CA ALA A 444 24.83 9.98 -0.86
C ALA A 444 24.87 9.31 -2.24
N ASP A 445 25.64 9.90 -3.18
CA ASP A 445 25.74 9.46 -4.59
C ASP A 445 24.42 9.45 -5.39
N VAL A 446 23.43 10.22 -4.94
CA VAL A 446 22.20 10.51 -5.67
C VAL A 446 22.15 12.00 -6.00
N GLY A 447 21.77 12.35 -7.23
CA GLY A 447 21.44 13.72 -7.62
C GLY A 447 20.03 14.06 -7.12
N VAL A 448 19.90 15.11 -6.33
CA VAL A 448 18.65 15.45 -5.65
C VAL A 448 18.22 16.85 -6.05
N ALA A 449 16.99 16.99 -6.57
CA ALA A 449 16.33 18.28 -6.68
C ALA A 449 15.36 18.45 -5.51
N THR A 450 15.35 19.64 -4.92
CA THR A 450 14.48 19.95 -3.78
C THR A 450 13.21 20.69 -4.18
N TYR A 451 12.14 20.44 -3.45
CA TYR A 451 10.89 21.20 -3.55
C TYR A 451 10.50 21.81 -2.20
N ASP A 452 9.60 22.79 -2.19
CA ASP A 452 9.18 23.45 -0.95
C ASP A 452 8.09 22.63 -0.23
N PRO A 453 8.35 22.13 0.99
CA PRO A 453 7.35 21.37 1.74
C PRO A 453 6.14 22.22 2.16
N SER A 454 6.29 23.55 2.27
CA SER A 454 5.19 24.46 2.66
C SER A 454 4.18 24.62 1.54
N VAL A 455 4.64 24.65 0.29
CA VAL A 455 3.76 24.64 -0.90
C VAL A 455 3.02 23.31 -1.00
N THR A 456 3.74 22.20 -0.81
CA THR A 456 3.14 20.85 -0.77
C THR A 456 2.08 20.74 0.33
N THR A 457 2.36 21.28 1.51
CA THR A 457 1.43 21.32 2.66
C THR A 457 0.18 22.13 2.34
N ALA A 458 0.32 23.31 1.74
CA ALA A 458 -0.83 24.14 1.38
C ALA A 458 -1.71 23.44 0.33
N LEU A 459 -1.11 22.77 -0.68
CA LEU A 459 -1.85 22.00 -1.67
C LEU A 459 -2.55 20.77 -1.06
N ALA A 460 -1.94 20.11 -0.08
CA ALA A 460 -2.52 18.96 0.63
C ALA A 460 -3.78 19.30 1.45
N ALA A 461 -3.90 20.56 1.85
CA ALA A 461 -5.04 21.07 2.58
C ALA A 461 -6.27 21.34 1.67
N MET A 462 -6.14 21.28 0.35
CA MET A 462 -7.29 21.51 -0.53
C MET A 462 -8.27 20.34 -0.58
N GLY A 463 -9.47 20.58 -1.11
CA GLY A 463 -10.48 19.55 -1.32
C GLY A 463 -11.34 19.24 -0.10
N ALA A 464 -12.18 18.20 -0.26
CA ALA A 464 -13.18 17.78 0.71
C ALA A 464 -12.62 16.89 1.84
N ALA A 465 -11.43 16.32 1.65
CA ALA A 465 -10.71 15.54 2.64
C ALA A 465 -9.32 16.15 2.81
N PRO A 466 -9.21 17.34 3.46
CA PRO A 466 -7.94 18.01 3.63
C PRO A 466 -6.98 17.14 4.46
N SER A 467 -5.68 17.27 4.21
CA SER A 467 -4.68 16.45 4.90
C SER A 467 -3.42 17.24 5.22
N THR A 468 -2.68 16.77 6.22
CA THR A 468 -1.39 17.35 6.63
C THR A 468 -0.28 16.32 6.39
N PRO A 469 0.53 16.48 5.32
CA PRO A 469 1.60 15.54 4.98
C PRO A 469 2.61 15.33 6.12
N ALA A 470 3.25 14.15 6.18
CA ALA A 470 4.26 13.86 7.20
C ALA A 470 5.47 14.82 7.18
N ILE A 471 5.81 15.40 6.02
CA ILE A 471 6.88 16.41 5.85
C ILE A 471 6.55 17.80 6.40
N THR A 472 5.31 18.05 6.81
CA THR A 472 4.91 19.35 7.36
C THR A 472 5.56 19.58 8.73
N PRO A 473 6.24 20.72 8.97
CA PRO A 473 6.77 21.08 10.28
C PRO A 473 5.67 21.27 11.33
N THR A 474 5.97 20.97 12.60
CA THR A 474 5.01 21.01 13.72
C THR A 474 4.31 22.36 13.90
N ASP A 475 4.99 23.47 13.63
CA ASP A 475 4.43 24.83 13.72
C ASP A 475 3.42 25.17 12.59
N GLN A 476 3.32 24.30 11.58
CA GLN A 476 2.37 24.39 10.47
C GLN A 476 1.24 23.34 10.56
N ARG A 477 1.27 22.48 11.58
CA ARG A 477 0.24 21.45 11.81
C ARG A 477 -0.86 22.02 12.70
N PHE A 478 -2.08 22.04 12.18
CA PHE A 478 -3.27 22.47 12.92
C PHE A 478 -4.52 21.83 12.34
N ASP A 479 -5.63 21.99 13.04
CA ASP A 479 -6.93 21.43 12.64
C ASP A 479 -7.48 22.14 11.39
N LEU A 480 -7.56 21.38 10.30
CA LEU A 480 -8.03 21.87 9.00
C LEU A 480 -9.56 21.92 8.92
N ASP A 481 -10.28 21.28 9.86
CA ASP A 481 -11.74 21.30 9.91
C ASP A 481 -12.28 22.69 10.30
N SER A 482 -11.44 23.50 10.95
CA SER A 482 -11.72 24.91 11.26
C SER A 482 -11.59 25.85 10.05
N GLU A 483 -10.99 25.40 8.94
CA GLU A 483 -10.85 26.18 7.72
C GLU A 483 -11.96 25.83 6.72
N SER A 484 -12.46 26.80 5.95
CA SER A 484 -13.34 26.51 4.80
C SER A 484 -12.53 25.99 3.61
N GLN A 485 -13.16 25.18 2.75
CA GLN A 485 -12.51 24.67 1.53
C GLN A 485 -12.00 25.81 0.63
N ASP A 486 -12.78 26.87 0.46
CA ASP A 486 -12.42 28.06 -0.30
C ASP A 486 -11.21 28.80 0.30
N SER A 487 -11.18 28.94 1.63
CA SER A 487 -10.03 29.57 2.30
C SER A 487 -8.73 28.79 2.04
N ARG A 488 -8.78 27.46 2.16
CA ARG A 488 -7.64 26.58 1.90
C ARG A 488 -7.20 26.65 0.44
N ARG A 489 -8.14 26.69 -0.51
CA ARG A 489 -7.85 26.89 -1.93
C ARG A 489 -7.12 28.19 -2.20
N VAL A 490 -7.60 29.32 -1.64
CA VAL A 490 -6.94 30.63 -1.81
C VAL A 490 -5.56 30.64 -1.16
N ALA A 491 -5.40 30.02 0.01
CA ALA A 491 -4.10 29.88 0.67
C ALA A 491 -3.13 29.04 -0.19
N ALA A 492 -3.59 27.93 -0.79
CA ALA A 492 -2.80 27.07 -1.64
C ALA A 492 -2.35 27.75 -2.95
N THR A 493 -3.26 28.45 -3.64
CA THR A 493 -2.88 29.24 -4.82
C THR A 493 -1.92 30.36 -4.46
N SER A 494 -2.10 30.99 -3.28
CA SER A 494 -1.18 32.03 -2.82
C SER A 494 0.21 31.47 -2.52
N ALA A 495 0.29 30.29 -1.91
CA ALA A 495 1.55 29.57 -1.71
C ALA A 495 2.28 29.27 -3.02
N LEU A 496 1.53 28.89 -4.08
CA LEU A 496 2.08 28.65 -5.42
C LEU A 496 2.77 29.87 -6.03
N THR A 497 2.27 31.08 -5.72
CA THR A 497 2.86 32.33 -6.23
C THR A 497 4.10 32.79 -5.46
N TYR A 498 4.34 32.22 -4.28
CA TYR A 498 5.33 32.75 -3.34
C TYR A 498 6.74 32.81 -3.94
N SER A 499 7.23 31.72 -4.55
CA SER A 499 8.59 31.69 -5.10
C SER A 499 8.77 32.57 -6.33
N ALA A 500 7.69 32.94 -7.03
CA ALA A 500 7.74 33.94 -8.09
C ALA A 500 7.93 35.36 -7.53
N ILE A 501 7.24 35.69 -6.42
CA ILE A 501 7.28 37.00 -5.76
C ILE A 501 8.56 37.19 -4.93
N ALA A 502 8.81 36.27 -3.99
CA ALA A 502 9.82 36.37 -2.94
C ALA A 502 10.58 35.04 -2.80
N PRO A 503 11.48 34.70 -3.75
CA PRO A 503 12.23 33.45 -3.67
C PRO A 503 13.07 33.39 -2.40
N THR A 504 13.05 32.25 -1.72
CA THR A 504 13.99 31.94 -0.65
C THR A 504 15.37 31.74 -1.28
N THR A 505 16.22 32.75 -1.25
CA THR A 505 17.64 32.65 -1.61
C THR A 505 18.49 32.51 -0.35
N GLY A 506 19.71 31.95 -0.46
CA GLY A 506 20.64 31.90 0.68
C GLY A 506 20.94 33.30 1.27
N SER A 507 20.90 34.34 0.45
CA SER A 507 21.01 35.75 0.89
C SER A 507 19.74 36.29 1.57
N ALA A 508 18.56 35.77 1.26
CA ALA A 508 17.32 36.08 1.98
C ALA A 508 17.31 35.40 3.36
N ALA A 509 17.72 34.12 3.43
CA ALA A 509 17.85 33.38 4.68
C ALA A 509 18.81 34.06 5.67
N ALA A 510 19.97 34.52 5.18
CA ALA A 510 20.94 35.26 5.99
C ALA A 510 20.41 36.61 6.53
N ARG A 511 19.53 37.30 5.79
CA ARG A 511 18.95 38.59 6.22
C ARG A 511 17.92 38.45 7.34
N ILE A 512 17.24 37.30 7.43
CA ILE A 512 16.24 37.01 8.47
C ILE A 512 16.83 36.24 9.67
N GLY A 513 18.16 36.09 9.74
CA GLY A 513 18.83 35.40 10.84
C GLY A 513 18.60 33.89 10.87
N ALA A 514 18.12 33.29 9.77
CA ALA A 514 18.01 31.83 9.66
C ALA A 514 19.42 31.21 9.61
N PRO A 515 19.63 30.00 10.18
CA PRO A 515 20.89 29.30 10.06
C PRO A 515 21.30 29.17 8.58
N VAL A 516 22.57 29.45 8.26
CA VAL A 516 23.13 29.36 6.90
C VAL A 516 22.97 27.94 6.32
N ASP A 517 22.82 26.95 7.21
CA ASP A 517 22.64 25.54 6.86
C ASP A 517 21.20 25.19 6.40
N THR A 518 20.31 26.17 6.32
CA THR A 518 18.92 25.96 5.90
C THR A 518 18.86 25.82 4.37
N PRO A 519 18.41 24.67 3.84
CA PRO A 519 18.29 24.48 2.40
C PRO A 519 17.21 25.39 1.82
N VAL A 520 17.41 25.83 0.59
CA VAL A 520 16.46 26.70 -0.12
C VAL A 520 16.18 26.15 -1.52
N VAL A 521 14.95 26.36 -2.00
CA VAL A 521 14.55 26.02 -3.37
C VAL A 521 15.02 27.07 -4.39
N GLY A 522 15.38 28.27 -3.93
CA GLY A 522 15.85 29.35 -4.79
C GLY A 522 14.78 29.83 -5.77
N ARG A 523 15.16 30.00 -7.04
CA ARG A 523 14.24 30.30 -8.15
C ARG A 523 14.00 29.07 -9.04
N SER A 524 14.11 27.87 -8.48
CA SER A 524 13.74 26.62 -9.14
C SER A 524 12.62 25.95 -8.37
N GLU A 525 11.38 26.26 -8.77
CA GLU A 525 10.18 25.72 -8.15
C GLU A 525 9.78 24.41 -8.84
N VAL A 526 9.92 23.30 -8.13
CA VAL A 526 9.31 22.03 -8.51
C VAL A 526 8.11 21.82 -7.59
N VAL A 527 6.90 22.03 -8.09
CA VAL A 527 5.67 21.84 -7.32
C VAL A 527 5.32 20.35 -7.29
N VAL A 528 5.27 19.77 -6.09
CA VAL A 528 4.96 18.35 -5.87
C VAL A 528 3.76 18.24 -4.94
N PRO A 529 2.51 18.19 -5.44
CA PRO A 529 1.36 17.90 -4.60
C PRO A 529 1.45 16.47 -4.01
N PRO A 530 0.73 16.15 -2.93
CA PRO A 530 0.70 14.79 -2.39
C PRO A 530 0.28 13.75 -3.43
N ALA A 531 0.86 12.54 -3.39
CA ALA A 531 0.51 11.48 -4.35
C ALA A 531 -1.00 11.19 -4.35
N VAL A 532 -1.60 11.01 -3.16
CA VAL A 532 -3.06 10.92 -3.02
C VAL A 532 -3.60 12.31 -2.66
N TRP A 533 -3.92 13.08 -3.69
CA TRP A 533 -4.40 14.45 -3.55
C TRP A 533 -5.92 14.53 -3.53
N SER A 534 -6.52 15.16 -2.53
CA SER A 534 -7.98 15.26 -2.34
C SER A 534 -8.63 16.46 -3.06
N ALA A 535 -7.86 17.23 -3.83
CA ALA A 535 -8.33 18.40 -4.57
C ALA A 535 -9.57 18.09 -5.45
N SER A 536 -10.55 18.99 -5.39
CA SER A 536 -11.70 19.00 -6.28
C SER A 536 -11.34 19.53 -7.67
N ALA A 537 -12.27 19.48 -8.63
CA ALA A 537 -12.06 20.07 -9.95
C ALA A 537 -11.84 21.61 -9.89
N ASP A 538 -12.48 22.29 -8.95
CA ASP A 538 -12.30 23.74 -8.77
C ASP A 538 -10.94 24.08 -8.14
N ASP A 539 -10.47 23.24 -7.20
CA ASP A 539 -9.11 23.33 -6.65
C ASP A 539 -8.06 23.11 -7.75
N ALA A 540 -8.25 22.07 -8.56
CA ALA A 540 -7.40 21.74 -9.69
C ALA A 540 -7.32 22.91 -10.69
N ARG A 541 -8.48 23.51 -11.01
CA ARG A 541 -8.56 24.64 -11.93
C ARG A 541 -7.87 25.87 -11.36
N ALA A 542 -8.09 26.19 -10.08
CA ALA A 542 -7.44 27.32 -9.43
C ALA A 542 -5.91 27.22 -9.43
N VAL A 543 -5.35 26.01 -9.23
CA VAL A 543 -3.90 25.77 -9.33
C VAL A 543 -3.39 25.98 -10.76
N LEU A 544 -4.08 25.42 -11.76
CA LEU A 544 -3.67 25.53 -13.16
C LEU A 544 -3.81 26.96 -13.71
N ASP A 545 -4.87 27.68 -13.32
CA ASP A 545 -5.08 29.09 -13.65
C ASP A 545 -3.98 29.97 -13.03
N THR A 546 -3.62 29.69 -11.77
CA THR A 546 -2.52 30.40 -11.09
C THR A 546 -1.18 30.13 -11.77
N ALA A 547 -0.89 28.87 -12.13
CA ALA A 547 0.33 28.51 -12.86
C ALA A 547 0.37 29.19 -14.25
N THR A 548 -0.74 29.20 -14.97
CA THR A 548 -0.89 29.89 -16.26
C THR A 548 -0.64 31.39 -16.10
N LEU A 549 -1.25 32.03 -15.10
CA LEU A 549 -1.03 33.44 -14.78
C LEU A 549 0.45 33.76 -14.57
N LEU A 550 1.17 32.93 -13.80
CA LEU A 550 2.60 33.15 -13.54
C LEU A 550 3.45 33.01 -14.81
N LEU A 551 3.14 32.02 -15.65
CA LEU A 551 3.86 31.76 -16.90
C LEU A 551 3.60 32.83 -17.96
N ASP A 552 2.34 33.22 -18.15
CA ASP A 552 1.93 34.22 -19.13
C ASP A 552 2.38 35.63 -18.74
N ALA A 553 2.43 35.92 -17.43
CA ALA A 553 2.97 37.19 -16.92
C ALA A 553 4.51 37.27 -16.95
N GLY A 554 5.21 36.19 -17.32
CA GLY A 554 6.68 36.14 -17.32
C GLY A 554 7.30 36.16 -15.91
N LEU A 555 6.49 35.89 -14.89
CA LEU A 555 6.93 35.72 -13.50
C LEU A 555 7.55 34.34 -13.26
N ALA A 556 7.09 33.36 -14.04
CA ALA A 556 7.66 32.03 -14.14
C ALA A 556 8.09 31.73 -15.58
N ALA A 557 9.10 30.89 -15.74
CA ALA A 557 9.52 30.33 -17.00
C ALA A 557 9.31 28.80 -16.98
N PRO A 558 8.80 28.20 -18.06
CA PRO A 558 8.52 26.77 -18.07
C PRO A 558 9.82 25.97 -18.05
N ARG A 559 9.95 25.04 -17.09
CA ARG A 559 11.04 24.08 -17.00
C ARG A 559 10.49 22.66 -17.03
N PRO A 560 10.71 21.89 -18.11
CA PRO A 560 10.26 20.50 -18.18
C PRO A 560 10.93 19.64 -17.10
N LEU A 561 10.19 18.68 -16.53
CA LEU A 561 10.74 17.76 -15.53
C LEU A 561 11.93 16.96 -16.05
N GLY A 562 11.94 16.61 -17.34
CA GLY A 562 13.07 15.95 -17.99
C GLY A 562 14.36 16.80 -17.96
N THR A 563 14.25 18.13 -18.04
CA THR A 563 15.39 19.05 -17.89
C THR A 563 15.88 19.07 -16.44
N VAL A 564 14.97 19.16 -15.46
CA VAL A 564 15.34 19.06 -14.03
C VAL A 564 16.11 17.77 -13.78
N ALA A 565 15.64 16.64 -14.29
CA ALA A 565 16.30 15.36 -14.15
C ALA A 565 17.66 15.31 -14.87
N ALA A 566 17.77 15.88 -16.08
CA ALA A 566 19.04 15.92 -16.81
C ALA A 566 20.13 16.69 -16.04
N ASP A 567 19.79 17.86 -15.50
CA ASP A 567 20.70 18.76 -14.78
C ASP A 567 21.26 18.13 -13.48
N LEU A 568 20.55 17.16 -12.90
CA LEU A 568 21.04 16.42 -11.72
C LEU A 568 22.26 15.54 -12.01
N THR A 569 22.57 15.28 -13.28
CA THR A 569 23.78 14.52 -13.67
C THR A 569 25.05 15.33 -13.44
N ASP A 570 25.00 16.64 -13.69
CA ASP A 570 26.15 17.54 -13.66
C ASP A 570 26.24 18.32 -12.33
N THR A 571 25.31 18.04 -11.40
CA THR A 571 25.26 18.72 -10.11
C THR A 571 26.43 18.28 -9.22
N SER A 572 27.23 19.25 -8.78
CA SER A 572 28.41 19.05 -7.92
C SER A 572 28.26 19.62 -6.51
N THR A 573 27.26 20.47 -6.26
CA THR A 573 26.97 21.04 -4.93
C THR A 573 26.58 19.92 -3.98
N THR A 574 27.33 19.72 -2.89
CA THR A 574 27.07 18.62 -1.97
C THR A 574 26.05 18.98 -0.89
N ALA A 575 25.30 17.97 -0.45
CA ALA A 575 24.44 18.03 0.73
C ALA A 575 24.43 16.67 1.45
N GLU A 576 24.01 16.68 2.71
CA GLU A 576 23.75 15.48 3.49
C GLU A 576 22.26 15.20 3.54
N LEU A 577 21.88 13.93 3.41
CA LEU A 577 20.49 13.50 3.63
C LEU A 577 20.18 13.50 5.13
N GLN A 578 18.98 13.93 5.49
CA GLN A 578 18.49 13.89 6.86
C GLN A 578 16.99 13.63 6.89
N THR A 579 16.50 13.08 8.00
CA THR A 579 15.08 13.13 8.32
C THR A 579 14.68 14.59 8.54
N PRO A 580 13.61 15.10 7.90
CA PRO A 580 13.17 16.47 8.09
C PRO A 580 12.95 16.80 9.58
N PRO A 581 13.62 17.84 10.12
CA PRO A 581 13.51 18.19 11.53
C PRO A 581 12.12 18.72 11.87
N ASP A 582 11.68 18.51 13.12
CA ASP A 582 10.39 18.97 13.63
C ASP A 582 9.18 18.56 12.78
N THR A 583 9.28 17.39 12.13
CA THR A 583 8.20 16.77 11.34
C THR A 583 7.80 15.41 11.93
N THR A 584 6.82 14.75 11.32
CA THR A 584 6.38 13.41 11.70
C THR A 584 6.71 12.36 10.64
N VAL A 585 7.68 12.68 9.77
CA VAL A 585 8.27 11.71 8.86
C VAL A 585 8.88 10.57 9.67
N ASP A 586 8.17 9.45 9.69
CA ASP A 586 8.69 8.16 10.14
C ASP A 586 9.21 7.42 8.91
N LEU A 587 10.54 7.41 8.76
CA LEU A 587 11.20 6.68 7.70
C LEU A 587 10.89 5.17 7.81
N THR A 588 10.72 4.63 9.01
CA THR A 588 10.41 3.21 9.25
C THR A 588 8.98 3.00 9.74
N THR A 589 8.01 3.01 8.81
CA THR A 589 6.58 2.93 9.14
C THR A 589 6.10 1.61 9.75
N LEU A 590 6.80 0.50 9.52
CA LEU A 590 6.45 -0.83 9.99
C LEU A 590 7.39 -1.32 11.10
N ASP A 591 6.84 -2.04 12.08
CA ASP A 591 7.61 -2.71 13.11
C ASP A 591 8.39 -3.92 12.56
N ALA A 592 9.44 -4.32 13.27
CA ALA A 592 10.33 -5.41 12.87
C ALA A 592 9.61 -6.76 12.68
N ASP A 593 8.56 -7.04 13.46
CA ASP A 593 7.80 -8.30 13.32
C ASP A 593 7.03 -8.32 12.01
N THR A 594 6.38 -7.20 11.66
CA THR A 594 5.67 -7.04 10.37
C THR A 594 6.63 -7.13 9.18
N THR A 595 7.78 -6.46 9.24
CA THR A 595 8.83 -6.59 8.22
C THR A 595 9.33 -8.03 8.10
N GLY A 596 9.54 -8.73 9.23
CA GLY A 596 9.91 -10.15 9.24
C GLY A 596 8.83 -11.09 8.69
N MET A 597 7.55 -10.75 8.82
CA MET A 597 6.46 -11.47 8.14
C MET A 597 6.53 -11.26 6.62
N ILE A 598 6.76 -10.03 6.17
CA ILE A 598 6.88 -9.70 4.74
C ILE A 598 8.04 -10.47 4.10
N THR A 599 9.23 -10.47 4.69
CA THR A 599 10.40 -11.18 4.15
C THR A 599 10.16 -12.69 4.08
N ARG A 600 9.51 -13.29 5.10
CA ARG A 600 9.16 -14.72 5.10
C ARG A 600 8.14 -15.06 4.01
N ALA A 601 7.06 -14.28 3.90
CA ALA A 601 6.03 -14.47 2.88
C ALA A 601 6.62 -14.34 1.47
N THR A 602 7.45 -13.32 1.25
CA THR A 602 8.16 -13.10 -0.02
C THR A 602 9.03 -14.30 -0.39
N SER A 603 9.86 -14.77 0.55
CA SER A 603 10.73 -15.92 0.32
C SER A 603 9.93 -17.17 -0.06
N MET A 604 8.83 -17.43 0.66
CA MET A 604 7.96 -18.58 0.37
C MET A 604 7.30 -18.46 -1.01
N ILE A 605 6.78 -17.28 -1.36
CA ILE A 605 6.19 -17.03 -2.69
C ILE A 605 7.19 -17.36 -3.80
N PHE A 606 8.43 -16.87 -3.72
CA PHE A 606 9.45 -17.13 -4.73
C PHE A 606 9.90 -18.59 -4.77
N GLN A 607 9.98 -19.26 -3.62
CA GLN A 607 10.30 -20.69 -3.60
C GLN A 607 9.22 -21.51 -4.30
N ILE A 608 7.93 -21.18 -4.09
CA ILE A 608 6.82 -21.83 -4.78
C ILE A 608 6.85 -21.49 -6.28
N GLU A 609 7.00 -20.22 -6.64
CA GLU A 609 7.10 -19.76 -8.04
C GLU A 609 8.21 -20.50 -8.81
N ALA A 610 9.40 -20.63 -8.22
CA ALA A 610 10.54 -21.30 -8.85
C ALA A 610 10.28 -22.79 -9.17
N SER A 611 9.32 -23.41 -8.47
CA SER A 611 8.90 -24.79 -8.71
C SER A 611 7.75 -24.92 -9.69
N MET A 612 7.06 -23.83 -10.03
CA MET A 612 6.04 -23.83 -11.07
C MET A 612 6.67 -23.86 -12.46
N VAL A 613 5.94 -24.40 -13.44
CA VAL A 613 6.40 -24.53 -14.83
C VAL A 613 5.51 -23.67 -15.72
N ALA A 614 6.14 -22.74 -16.44
CA ALA A 614 5.48 -21.99 -17.50
C ALA A 614 5.21 -22.89 -18.70
N ARG A 615 4.02 -22.77 -19.29
CA ARG A 615 3.68 -23.47 -20.53
C ARG A 615 3.47 -22.46 -21.65
N ASN A 616 3.90 -22.81 -22.86
CA ASN A 616 3.78 -21.93 -24.03
C ASN A 616 2.36 -21.84 -24.59
N ASP A 617 1.47 -22.77 -24.21
CA ASP A 617 0.10 -22.87 -24.70
C ASP A 617 -0.94 -22.22 -23.78
N VAL A 618 -0.52 -21.70 -22.62
CA VAL A 618 -1.36 -20.97 -21.67
C VAL A 618 -0.75 -19.59 -21.46
N ALA A 619 -1.55 -18.53 -21.55
CA ALA A 619 -1.08 -17.14 -21.38
C ALA A 619 -0.62 -16.81 -19.94
N MET A 620 -0.75 -17.75 -18.99
CA MET A 620 -0.42 -17.56 -17.59
C MET A 620 0.99 -18.05 -17.28
N SER A 621 1.86 -17.14 -16.83
CA SER A 621 3.18 -17.48 -16.31
C SER A 621 3.15 -17.61 -14.78
N PRO A 622 4.08 -18.37 -14.16
CA PRO A 622 4.26 -18.40 -12.71
C PRO A 622 4.39 -17.00 -12.09
N ARG A 623 5.15 -16.12 -12.76
CA ARG A 623 5.32 -14.72 -12.34
C ARG A 623 4.00 -13.98 -12.30
N THR A 624 3.20 -14.05 -13.37
CA THR A 624 1.89 -13.40 -13.44
C THR A 624 0.91 -13.96 -12.41
N TYR A 625 1.01 -15.26 -12.09
CA TYR A 625 0.17 -15.90 -11.08
C TYR A 625 0.49 -15.42 -9.65
N VAL A 626 1.77 -15.26 -9.29
CA VAL A 626 2.14 -14.83 -7.94
C VAL A 626 2.28 -13.31 -7.77
N ALA A 627 2.36 -12.55 -8.87
CA ALA A 627 2.59 -11.11 -8.85
C ALA A 627 1.65 -10.34 -7.90
N PRO A 628 0.31 -10.56 -7.90
CA PRO A 628 -0.57 -9.84 -6.98
C PRO A 628 -0.26 -10.06 -5.50
N LEU A 629 0.30 -11.22 -5.12
CA LEU A 629 0.71 -11.48 -3.74
C LEU A 629 1.97 -10.69 -3.36
N VAL A 630 2.90 -10.52 -4.29
CA VAL A 630 4.09 -9.68 -4.08
C VAL A 630 3.68 -8.21 -4.04
N GLU A 631 2.79 -7.78 -4.94
CA GLU A 631 2.19 -6.44 -4.95
C GLU A 631 1.43 -6.14 -3.66
N ASP A 632 0.75 -7.13 -3.06
CA ASP A 632 0.13 -7.00 -1.75
C ASP A 632 1.15 -6.71 -0.64
N LEU A 633 2.33 -7.34 -0.67
CA LEU A 633 3.39 -7.05 0.27
C LEU A 633 3.94 -5.64 0.07
N ILE A 634 4.04 -5.16 -1.18
CA ILE A 634 4.40 -3.76 -1.48
C ILE A 634 3.35 -2.78 -0.94
N ARG A 635 2.06 -3.05 -1.18
CA ARG A 635 0.93 -2.26 -0.64
C ARG A 635 0.89 -2.22 0.89
N ALA A 636 1.39 -3.26 1.56
CA ALA A 636 1.52 -3.29 3.01
C ALA A 636 2.65 -2.37 3.52
N MET A 637 3.66 -2.07 2.69
CA MET A 637 4.79 -1.18 2.99
C MET A 637 4.55 0.28 2.58
N ARG A 638 3.30 0.70 2.38
CA ARG A 638 2.97 2.08 1.99
C ARG A 638 3.41 3.11 3.05
N SER A 639 3.81 4.31 2.62
CA SER A 639 4.05 5.43 3.54
C SER A 639 2.76 5.88 4.24
N ALA A 640 2.87 6.33 5.49
CA ALA A 640 1.76 7.01 6.18
C ALA A 640 1.55 8.39 5.53
N PRO A 641 0.34 8.70 5.03
CA PRO A 641 0.07 10.01 4.44
C PRO A 641 -0.12 11.10 5.51
N VAL A 642 -0.51 10.73 6.73
CA VAL A 642 -1.00 11.67 7.77
C VAL A 642 -0.50 11.27 9.16
N ASP A 643 -0.41 12.28 10.02
CA ASP A 643 0.07 12.27 11.41
C ASP A 643 -1.06 12.24 12.45
N ASP A 644 -2.01 11.31 12.30
CA ASP A 644 -2.82 10.93 13.44
C ASP A 644 -2.32 9.59 13.97
N THR A 645 -2.10 9.51 15.28
CA THR A 645 -1.80 8.26 15.97
C THR A 645 -2.88 7.20 15.77
N ALA A 646 -4.15 7.60 15.57
CA ALA A 646 -5.22 6.67 15.22
C ALA A 646 -5.07 6.19 13.76
N ASP A 647 -4.83 7.09 12.82
CA ASP A 647 -4.59 6.75 11.41
C ASP A 647 -3.36 5.86 11.22
N ARG A 648 -2.26 6.15 11.91
CA ARG A 648 -1.06 5.30 11.88
C ARG A 648 -1.33 3.91 12.43
N ARG A 649 -2.08 3.80 13.54
CA ARG A 649 -2.52 2.49 14.06
C ARG A 649 -3.40 1.75 13.08
N SER A 650 -4.34 2.45 12.44
CA SER A 650 -5.23 1.90 11.40
C SER A 650 -4.43 1.42 10.18
N MET A 651 -3.44 2.19 9.74
CA MET A 651 -2.54 1.83 8.65
C MET A 651 -1.74 0.57 8.98
N VAL A 652 -1.10 0.51 10.14
CA VAL A 652 -0.32 -0.67 10.57
C VAL A 652 -1.23 -1.89 10.71
N ALA A 653 -2.45 -1.73 11.24
CA ALA A 653 -3.44 -2.80 11.31
C ALA A 653 -3.83 -3.30 9.91
N THR A 654 -4.05 -2.39 8.96
CA THR A 654 -4.36 -2.70 7.56
C THR A 654 -3.19 -3.42 6.88
N ALA A 655 -1.95 -2.98 7.11
CA ALA A 655 -0.74 -3.64 6.62
C ALA A 655 -0.63 -5.08 7.14
N ARG A 656 -0.81 -5.30 8.45
CA ARG A 656 -0.80 -6.64 9.06
C ARG A 656 -1.93 -7.52 8.52
N ALA A 657 -3.13 -6.98 8.35
CA ALA A 657 -4.24 -7.72 7.77
C ALA A 657 -3.95 -8.17 6.32
N ARG A 658 -3.33 -7.29 5.51
CA ARG A 658 -2.88 -7.61 4.14
C ARG A 658 -1.81 -8.69 4.13
N VAL A 659 -0.77 -8.57 4.95
CA VAL A 659 0.29 -9.60 5.08
C VAL A 659 -0.30 -10.94 5.54
N GLY A 660 -1.21 -10.94 6.52
CA GLY A 660 -1.90 -12.15 6.97
C GLY A 660 -2.86 -12.75 5.93
N ALA A 661 -3.42 -11.95 5.02
CA ALA A 661 -4.19 -12.46 3.88
C ALA A 661 -3.28 -13.14 2.84
N VAL A 662 -2.09 -12.59 2.60
CA VAL A 662 -1.05 -13.19 1.74
C VAL A 662 -0.57 -14.51 2.33
N ASP A 663 -0.24 -14.56 3.62
CA ASP A 663 0.19 -15.78 4.31
C ASP A 663 -0.85 -16.91 4.18
N ARG A 664 -2.13 -16.60 4.46
CA ARG A 664 -3.24 -17.53 4.23
C ARG A 664 -3.39 -17.96 2.78
N ALA A 665 -3.05 -17.09 1.81
CA ALA A 665 -3.09 -17.43 0.39
C ALA A 665 -1.96 -18.39 0.01
N VAL A 666 -0.77 -18.17 0.55
CA VAL A 666 0.39 -19.05 0.40
C VAL A 666 0.12 -20.42 1.00
N ASP A 667 -0.47 -20.50 2.19
CA ASP A 667 -0.85 -21.79 2.78
C ASP A 667 -1.89 -22.51 1.92
N ARG A 668 -2.90 -21.80 1.38
CA ARG A 668 -3.84 -22.41 0.42
C ARG A 668 -3.15 -22.94 -0.83
N MET A 669 -2.18 -22.22 -1.37
CA MET A 669 -1.41 -22.70 -2.53
C MET A 669 -0.65 -23.98 -2.18
N ARG A 670 -0.13 -24.09 -0.95
CA ARG A 670 0.54 -25.29 -0.47
C ARG A 670 -0.41 -26.46 -0.26
N ASP A 671 -1.59 -26.20 0.29
CA ASP A 671 -2.63 -27.22 0.51
C ASP A 671 -3.30 -27.68 -0.79
N SER A 672 -3.21 -26.88 -1.86
CA SER A 672 -3.71 -27.22 -3.20
C SER A 672 -2.88 -28.32 -3.88
N VAL A 673 -1.70 -28.64 -3.34
CA VAL A 673 -0.83 -29.70 -3.86
C VAL A 673 -0.56 -30.70 -2.74
N GLY A 674 -0.94 -31.96 -2.93
CA GLY A 674 -0.84 -32.93 -1.86
C GLY A 674 -0.96 -34.38 -2.31
N ILE A 675 -0.69 -35.29 -1.37
CA ILE A 675 -0.85 -36.73 -1.57
C ILE A 675 -2.25 -37.11 -1.12
N LEU A 676 -2.99 -37.85 -1.96
CA LEU A 676 -4.27 -38.44 -1.58
C LEU A 676 -4.00 -39.66 -0.70
N ASP A 677 -4.45 -39.61 0.56
CA ASP A 677 -4.28 -40.70 1.52
C ASP A 677 -5.01 -41.97 1.04
N PRO A 678 -4.30 -43.10 0.83
CA PRO A 678 -4.90 -44.36 0.40
C PRO A 678 -5.64 -45.13 1.51
N GLY A 679 -5.74 -44.61 2.75
CA GLY A 679 -6.48 -45.23 3.85
C GLY A 679 -5.61 -45.98 4.88
N GLY A 680 -4.38 -45.53 5.09
CA GLY A 680 -3.52 -45.88 6.24
C GLY A 680 -2.91 -47.29 6.30
N LYS A 681 -3.40 -48.30 5.56
CA LYS A 681 -2.83 -49.66 5.54
C LYS A 681 -2.51 -50.14 4.14
N TYR A 682 -1.27 -50.60 3.94
CA TYR A 682 -0.78 -51.14 2.68
C TYR A 682 -0.10 -52.48 2.93
N THR A 683 -0.38 -53.52 2.14
CA THR A 683 0.28 -54.82 2.27
C THR A 683 1.15 -55.07 1.04
N LEU A 684 2.44 -55.31 1.26
CA LEU A 684 3.37 -55.64 0.18
C LEU A 684 3.16 -57.11 -0.23
N ALA A 685 2.89 -57.33 -1.51
CA ALA A 685 2.73 -58.68 -2.07
C ALA A 685 4.07 -59.46 -2.15
N SER A 686 5.19 -58.75 -2.12
CA SER A 686 6.56 -59.25 -2.26
C SER A 686 7.54 -58.25 -1.63
N GLU A 687 8.74 -58.72 -1.29
CA GLU A 687 9.86 -57.92 -0.75
C GLU A 687 10.16 -56.64 -1.54
N ARG A 688 9.82 -56.58 -2.84
CA ARG A 688 10.11 -55.44 -3.75
C ARG A 688 8.88 -54.82 -4.39
N SER A 689 7.72 -54.84 -3.72
CA SER A 689 6.49 -54.26 -4.29
C SER A 689 6.53 -52.73 -4.22
N PRO A 690 6.16 -51.98 -5.29
CA PRO A 690 6.09 -50.53 -5.21
C PRO A 690 4.87 -50.07 -4.41
N LEU A 691 5.00 -48.94 -3.71
CA LEU A 691 3.87 -48.23 -3.11
C LEU A 691 3.24 -47.33 -4.18
N LEU A 692 1.93 -47.47 -4.37
CA LEU A 692 1.17 -46.65 -5.31
C LEU A 692 0.60 -45.44 -4.57
N LEU A 693 1.05 -44.25 -4.94
CA LEU A 693 0.57 -42.99 -4.38
C LEU A 693 -0.10 -42.17 -5.48
N VAL A 694 -1.11 -41.39 -5.13
CA VAL A 694 -1.71 -40.43 -6.05
C VAL A 694 -1.44 -39.03 -5.52
N VAL A 695 -0.81 -38.20 -6.33
CA VAL A 695 -0.58 -36.78 -6.03
C VAL A 695 -1.57 -35.95 -6.83
N ARG A 696 -2.14 -34.93 -6.19
CA ARG A 696 -3.06 -33.96 -6.78
C ARG A 696 -2.41 -32.58 -6.83
N ASN A 697 -2.72 -31.84 -7.88
CA ASN A 697 -2.40 -30.43 -8.03
C ASN A 697 -3.65 -29.68 -8.48
N ASP A 698 -4.22 -28.88 -7.57
CA ASP A 698 -5.39 -28.04 -7.85
C ASP A 698 -4.99 -26.64 -8.35
N LEU A 699 -3.69 -26.33 -8.46
CA LEU A 699 -3.20 -25.05 -8.99
C LEU A 699 -3.48 -24.94 -10.50
N PRO A 700 -3.61 -23.70 -11.03
CA PRO A 700 -3.79 -23.47 -12.47
C PRO A 700 -2.51 -23.70 -13.28
N LEU A 701 -1.37 -23.94 -12.62
CA LEU A 701 -0.06 -24.15 -13.23
C LEU A 701 0.51 -25.52 -12.88
N SER A 702 1.33 -26.07 -13.79
CA SER A 702 2.16 -27.24 -13.50
C SER A 702 3.14 -26.93 -12.37
N ILE A 703 3.42 -27.91 -11.53
CA ILE A 703 4.38 -27.77 -10.42
C ILE A 703 5.33 -28.97 -10.32
N ARG A 704 6.60 -28.67 -10.04
CA ARG A 704 7.68 -29.64 -9.81
C ARG A 704 7.84 -29.94 -8.32
N VAL A 705 7.67 -31.21 -7.97
CA VAL A 705 7.73 -31.72 -6.59
C VAL A 705 8.62 -32.95 -6.50
N ARG A 706 9.04 -33.32 -5.30
CA ARG A 706 9.70 -34.57 -4.93
C ARG A 706 9.01 -35.14 -3.69
N LEU A 707 9.14 -36.44 -3.49
CA LEU A 707 8.70 -37.09 -2.26
C LEU A 707 9.82 -37.01 -1.23
N ASP A 708 9.47 -36.68 0.02
CA ASP A 708 10.36 -36.71 1.17
C ASP A 708 9.90 -37.82 2.10
N THR A 709 10.68 -38.88 2.20
CA THR A 709 10.26 -40.13 2.83
C THR A 709 11.12 -40.42 4.06
N ALA A 710 10.47 -40.63 5.20
CA ALA A 710 11.11 -41.11 6.42
C ALA A 710 10.61 -42.53 6.72
N ALA A 711 11.50 -43.52 6.54
CA ALA A 711 11.22 -44.94 6.73
C ALA A 711 12.16 -45.56 7.79
N PRO A 712 11.73 -46.61 8.52
CA PRO A 712 12.58 -47.32 9.46
C PRO A 712 13.69 -48.12 8.73
N PRO A 713 14.78 -48.52 9.42
CA PRO A 713 15.93 -49.19 8.79
C PRO A 713 15.61 -50.50 8.04
N ASP A 714 14.49 -51.12 8.40
CA ASP A 714 14.02 -52.38 7.82
C ASP A 714 13.25 -52.21 6.50
N LEU A 715 12.96 -50.96 6.09
CA LEU A 715 12.25 -50.64 4.86
C LEU A 715 13.01 -49.56 4.07
N ASP A 716 13.56 -49.96 2.93
CA ASP A 716 14.19 -49.05 1.99
C ASP A 716 13.14 -48.48 1.03
N VAL A 717 13.12 -47.17 0.86
CA VAL A 717 12.17 -46.45 0.00
C VAL A 717 12.97 -45.64 -1.00
N GLY A 718 12.84 -46.00 -2.28
CA GLY A 718 13.63 -45.40 -3.36
C GLY A 718 13.20 -43.97 -3.69
N ASP A 719 14.16 -43.13 -4.10
CA ASP A 719 13.90 -41.79 -4.58
C ASP A 719 13.57 -41.81 -6.09
N ILE A 720 12.45 -41.19 -6.46
CA ILE A 720 11.99 -41.04 -7.85
C ILE A 720 12.45 -39.72 -8.49
N GLY A 721 13.11 -38.85 -7.72
CA GLY A 721 13.55 -37.53 -8.14
C GLY A 721 12.41 -36.52 -8.28
N VAL A 722 12.67 -35.48 -9.09
CA VAL A 722 11.70 -34.41 -9.33
C VAL A 722 10.67 -34.85 -10.37
N ILE A 723 9.40 -34.73 -10.00
CA ILE A 723 8.25 -35.04 -10.84
C ILE A 723 7.42 -33.78 -11.09
N GLU A 724 6.94 -33.64 -12.33
CA GLU A 724 5.99 -32.58 -12.70
C GLU A 724 4.55 -33.09 -12.58
N ILE A 725 3.71 -32.33 -11.88
CA ILE A 725 2.28 -32.59 -11.76
C ILE A 725 1.53 -31.56 -12.62
N PRO A 726 0.68 -31.99 -13.57
CA PRO A 726 -0.05 -31.08 -14.45
C PRO A 726 -1.03 -30.18 -13.66
N PRO A 727 -1.44 -29.02 -14.21
CA PRO A 727 -2.42 -28.14 -13.58
C PRO A 727 -3.78 -28.82 -13.44
N LYS A 728 -4.52 -28.50 -12.37
CA LYS A 728 -5.88 -29.02 -12.08
C LYS A 728 -6.01 -30.54 -12.34
N GLY A 729 -5.05 -31.33 -11.86
CA GLY A 729 -4.92 -32.74 -12.24
C GLY A 729 -4.30 -33.63 -11.16
N THR A 730 -4.33 -34.94 -11.42
CA THR A 730 -3.74 -35.98 -10.56
C THR A 730 -2.72 -36.81 -11.32
N ARG A 731 -1.70 -37.30 -10.62
CA ARG A 731 -0.70 -38.23 -11.16
C ARG A 731 -0.48 -39.38 -10.20
N GLN A 732 -0.57 -40.60 -10.73
CA GLN A 732 -0.19 -41.80 -9.99
C GLN A 732 1.33 -41.98 -10.04
N ILE A 733 1.92 -42.27 -8.89
CA ILE A 733 3.35 -42.43 -8.67
C ILE A 733 3.59 -43.83 -8.13
N GLN A 734 4.62 -44.50 -8.65
CA GLN A 734 5.08 -45.79 -8.16
C GLN A 734 6.38 -45.56 -7.40
N LEU A 735 6.33 -45.70 -6.08
CA LEU A 735 7.47 -45.52 -5.20
C LEU A 735 8.15 -46.88 -4.95
N PRO A 736 9.37 -47.12 -5.45
CA PRO A 736 10.05 -48.40 -5.26
C PRO A 736 10.29 -48.63 -3.77
N THR A 737 10.00 -49.83 -3.26
CA THR A 737 10.34 -50.19 -1.87
C THR A 737 11.02 -51.54 -1.77
N GLN A 738 11.85 -51.73 -0.75
CA GLN A 738 12.45 -53.00 -0.42
C GLN A 738 12.36 -53.28 1.10
N ALA A 739 11.58 -54.29 1.48
CA ALA A 739 11.44 -54.71 2.86
C ALA A 739 12.48 -55.77 3.25
N ARG A 740 13.11 -55.61 4.41
CA ARG A 740 14.14 -56.53 4.96
C ARG A 740 13.63 -57.46 6.05
N SER A 741 12.48 -57.13 6.67
CA SER A 741 11.83 -57.93 7.70
C SER A 741 10.33 -58.12 7.40
N SER A 742 9.72 -59.16 7.96
CA SER A 742 8.27 -59.39 7.92
C SER A 742 7.61 -58.78 9.15
N SER A 743 7.50 -57.46 9.18
CA SER A 743 6.84 -56.74 10.27
C SER A 743 5.97 -55.61 9.71
N SER A 744 5.11 -55.05 10.56
CA SER A 744 4.37 -53.83 10.24
C SER A 744 5.29 -52.65 10.47
N MET A 745 5.52 -51.86 9.42
CA MET A 745 6.44 -50.72 9.43
C MET A 745 5.67 -49.46 9.05
N THR A 746 5.90 -48.37 9.77
CA THR A 746 5.29 -47.08 9.48
C THR A 746 6.23 -46.25 8.62
N VAL A 747 5.72 -45.71 7.50
CA VAL A 747 6.46 -44.77 6.63
C VAL A 747 5.75 -43.43 6.64
N ASN A 748 6.50 -42.36 6.90
CA ASN A 748 6.01 -41.00 6.73
C ASN A 748 6.43 -40.49 5.35
N ILE A 749 5.46 -40.03 4.56
CA ILE A 749 5.68 -39.52 3.21
C ILE A 749 5.14 -38.10 3.14
N ALA A 750 6.04 -37.14 2.93
CA ALA A 750 5.70 -35.75 2.67
C ALA A 750 5.94 -35.43 1.20
N LEU A 751 5.24 -34.41 0.70
CA LEU A 751 5.50 -33.84 -0.61
C LEU A 751 6.23 -32.52 -0.42
N VAL A 752 7.30 -32.30 -1.18
CA VAL A 752 8.05 -31.04 -1.13
C VAL A 752 8.36 -30.56 -2.54
N THR A 753 8.41 -29.25 -2.75
CA THR A 753 8.75 -28.69 -4.06
C THR A 753 10.20 -28.96 -4.44
N SER A 754 10.55 -28.73 -5.71
CA SER A 754 11.94 -28.75 -6.16
C SER A 754 12.84 -27.72 -5.45
N SER A 755 12.26 -26.67 -4.86
CA SER A 755 12.92 -25.67 -4.02
C SER A 755 12.93 -25.99 -2.52
N GLY A 756 12.29 -27.09 -2.09
CA GLY A 756 12.30 -27.55 -0.69
C GLY A 756 11.10 -27.11 0.18
N VAL A 757 10.05 -26.55 -0.40
CA VAL A 757 8.82 -26.13 0.32
C VAL A 757 7.91 -27.33 0.54
N ALA A 758 7.49 -27.59 1.78
CA ALA A 758 6.51 -28.62 2.09
C ALA A 758 5.12 -28.28 1.54
N MET A 759 4.53 -29.26 0.85
CA MET A 759 3.24 -29.20 0.15
C MET A 759 2.25 -30.18 0.78
N GLY A 760 1.04 -29.69 1.04
CA GLY A 760 -0.01 -30.45 1.72
C GLY A 760 0.38 -30.99 3.10
N SER A 761 -0.42 -31.92 3.61
CA SER A 761 -0.13 -32.65 4.84
C SER A 761 0.66 -33.93 4.55
N PRO A 762 1.66 -34.30 5.38
CA PRO A 762 2.32 -35.59 5.25
C PRO A 762 1.34 -36.72 5.55
N ILE A 763 1.52 -37.86 4.89
CA ILE A 763 0.75 -39.08 5.15
C ILE A 763 1.58 -40.09 5.93
N GLU A 764 0.92 -40.82 6.83
CA GLU A 764 1.49 -41.94 7.56
C GLU A 764 0.93 -43.24 6.99
N LEU A 765 1.79 -44.10 6.43
CA LEU A 765 1.39 -45.36 5.82
C LEU A 765 1.91 -46.54 6.66
N SER A 766 0.99 -47.37 7.16
CA SER A 766 1.35 -48.64 7.77
C SER A 766 1.53 -49.70 6.69
N VAL A 767 2.79 -50.07 6.43
CA VAL A 767 3.19 -51.04 5.42
C VAL A 767 3.43 -52.39 6.09
N HIS A 768 2.61 -53.38 5.77
CA HIS A 768 2.80 -54.75 6.21
C HIS A 768 3.59 -55.54 5.16
N SER A 769 4.73 -56.10 5.58
CA SER A 769 5.57 -56.95 4.73
C SER A 769 5.40 -58.42 5.09
N ASN A 770 5.06 -59.25 4.09
CA ASN A 770 5.05 -60.70 4.20
C ASN A 770 6.39 -61.34 3.78
N ALA A 771 7.51 -60.61 3.90
CA ALA A 771 8.84 -61.07 3.52
C ALA A 771 9.33 -62.24 4.39
N TYR A 772 9.15 -63.48 3.92
CA TYR A 772 9.67 -64.66 4.60
C TYR A 772 11.20 -64.60 4.67
N GLY A 773 11.73 -64.34 5.86
CA GLY A 773 13.17 -64.19 6.07
C GLY A 773 13.98 -65.42 5.63
N LYS A 774 15.29 -65.19 5.36
CA LYS A 774 16.28 -66.20 4.94
C LYS A 774 16.26 -67.49 5.76
N ALA A 775 15.76 -67.46 6.99
CA ALA A 775 15.61 -68.62 7.87
C ALA A 775 14.77 -69.74 7.24
N LEU A 776 13.61 -69.46 6.62
CA LEU A 776 12.79 -70.51 6.01
C LEU A 776 13.51 -71.15 4.81
N PHE A 777 14.19 -70.33 4.01
CA PHE A 777 15.01 -70.81 2.89
C PHE A 777 16.18 -71.68 3.39
N ILE A 778 16.89 -71.25 4.44
CA ILE A 778 17.95 -72.03 5.08
C ILE A 778 17.40 -73.33 5.68
N ILE A 779 16.25 -73.30 6.36
CA ILE A 779 15.60 -74.49 6.90
C ILE A 779 15.22 -75.45 5.77
N THR A 780 14.71 -74.94 4.65
CA THR A 780 14.34 -75.76 3.49
C THR A 780 15.56 -76.38 2.82
N ILE A 781 16.66 -75.63 2.70
CA ILE A 781 17.96 -76.17 2.23
C ILE A 781 18.48 -77.21 3.20
N CYS A 782 18.50 -76.94 4.51
CA CYS A 782 18.94 -77.88 5.52
C CYS A 782 18.08 -79.16 5.52
N ALA A 783 16.75 -79.03 5.42
CA ALA A 783 15.83 -80.15 5.30
C ALA A 783 16.07 -80.94 4.00
N GLY A 784 16.31 -80.25 2.88
CA GLY A 784 16.67 -80.86 1.60
C GLY A 784 17.99 -81.61 1.65
N VAL A 785 19.04 -81.02 2.24
CA VAL A 785 20.35 -81.65 2.46
C VAL A 785 20.21 -82.85 3.40
N LEU A 786 19.44 -82.73 4.48
CA LEU A 786 19.15 -83.82 5.40
C LEU A 786 18.42 -84.96 4.68
N LEU A 787 17.46 -84.66 3.82
CA LEU A 787 16.74 -85.64 3.00
C LEU A 787 17.68 -86.36 2.03
N VAL A 788 18.57 -85.63 1.37
CA VAL A 788 19.59 -86.22 0.48
C VAL A 788 20.58 -87.09 1.26
N LEU A 789 20.99 -86.66 2.46
CA LEU A 789 21.84 -87.47 3.35
C LEU A 789 21.13 -88.72 3.86
N LEU A 790 19.85 -88.63 4.25
CA LEU A 790 19.04 -89.76 4.69
C LEU A 790 18.74 -90.73 3.55
N ALA A 791 18.42 -90.22 2.35
CA ALA A 791 18.22 -91.03 1.15
C ALA A 791 19.53 -91.70 0.70
N GLY A 792 20.65 -90.97 0.75
CA GLY A 792 21.99 -91.51 0.48
C GLY A 792 22.41 -92.57 1.49
N ARG A 793 22.17 -92.35 2.78
CA ARG A 793 22.38 -93.34 3.86
C ARG A 793 21.53 -94.59 3.64
N ARG A 794 20.25 -94.43 3.28
CA ARG A 794 19.33 -95.55 2.99
C ARG A 794 19.78 -96.37 1.78
N LEU A 795 20.26 -95.71 0.72
CA LEU A 795 20.76 -96.39 -0.48
C LEU A 795 22.10 -97.12 -0.20
N TRP A 796 22.96 -96.54 0.64
CA TRP A 796 24.24 -97.11 1.03
C TRP A 796 24.09 -98.36 1.95
N HIS A 797 23.15 -98.33 2.89
CA HIS A 797 22.80 -99.53 3.68
C HIS A 797 22.20 -100.64 2.82
N ARG A 798 21.43 -100.29 1.77
CA ARG A 798 20.89 -101.25 0.79
C ARG A 798 21.97 -101.91 -0.08
N PHE A 799 23.06 -101.21 -0.40
CA PHE A 799 24.19 -101.80 -1.14
C PHE A 799 25.16 -102.63 -0.28
N ARG A 800 25.11 -102.51 1.07
CA ARG A 800 25.95 -103.28 2.01
C ARG A 800 25.26 -104.42 2.75
N GLY A 801 23.97 -104.66 2.51
CA GLY A 801 23.27 -105.84 3.03
C GLY A 801 23.05 -105.84 4.55
N GLN A 802 22.86 -104.68 5.18
CA GLN A 802 22.45 -104.59 6.60
C GLN A 802 21.04 -104.01 6.73
N PRO A 803 20.10 -104.67 7.45
CA PRO A 803 18.76 -104.15 7.72
C PRO A 803 18.81 -102.92 8.65
N ASP A 804 17.90 -101.96 8.43
CA ASP A 804 17.75 -100.74 9.25
C ASP A 804 17.00 -101.07 10.56
N PRO A 805 17.46 -100.62 11.74
CA PRO A 805 16.78 -100.82 13.03
C PRO A 805 15.32 -100.34 13.09
N ALA A 806 14.89 -99.44 12.19
CA ALA A 806 13.52 -98.90 12.19
C ALA A 806 12.43 -99.91 11.77
N ASP A 807 12.80 -101.10 11.26
CA ASP A 807 11.86 -102.12 10.79
C ASP A 807 11.61 -103.28 11.79
N PHE A 808 12.20 -103.25 12.99
CA PHE A 808 12.10 -104.37 13.96
C PHE A 808 10.82 -104.39 14.81
N ASP A 809 10.12 -103.27 14.99
CA ASP A 809 9.01 -103.14 15.95
C ASP A 809 7.63 -102.96 15.29
N ARG A 810 7.41 -103.56 14.11
CA ARG A 810 6.05 -103.65 13.54
C ARG A 810 5.40 -104.98 13.95
N PRO A 811 4.44 -105.01 14.89
CA PRO A 811 3.69 -106.22 15.20
C PRO A 811 2.90 -106.69 13.97
N GLU A 812 2.83 -108.00 13.75
CA GLU A 812 2.04 -108.55 12.65
C GLU A 812 0.56 -108.17 12.79
N PRO A 813 -0.11 -107.81 11.67
CA PRO A 813 -1.52 -107.44 11.69
C PRO A 813 -2.38 -108.63 12.13
N ASP A 814 -3.28 -108.38 13.08
CA ASP A 814 -4.18 -109.40 13.61
C ASP A 814 -5.19 -109.87 12.54
N GLU A 815 -5.83 -111.01 12.79
CA GLU A 815 -6.77 -111.65 11.86
C GLU A 815 -7.96 -110.71 11.51
N ARG A 816 -8.23 -109.71 12.35
CA ARG A 816 -9.29 -108.72 12.19
C ARG A 816 -8.89 -107.62 11.19
N GLU A 817 -7.63 -107.20 11.14
CA GLU A 817 -7.10 -106.29 10.11
C GLU A 817 -7.02 -106.95 8.73
N ARG A 818 -6.72 -108.25 8.65
CA ARG A 818 -6.72 -109.01 7.39
C ARG A 818 -8.13 -109.13 6.80
N LEU A 819 -9.15 -109.30 7.64
CA LEU A 819 -10.56 -109.35 7.22
C LEU A 819 -11.10 -108.00 6.73
N MET A 820 -10.58 -106.86 7.24
CA MET A 820 -10.99 -105.54 6.73
C MET A 820 -10.36 -105.21 5.36
N ALA A 821 -9.15 -105.70 5.08
CA ALA A 821 -8.48 -105.47 3.80
C ALA A 821 -9.11 -106.25 2.63
N ASP A 822 -9.67 -107.44 2.89
CA ASP A 822 -10.31 -108.30 1.88
C ASP A 822 -11.72 -107.80 1.47
N SER A 823 -12.37 -106.99 2.32
CA SER A 823 -13.73 -106.48 2.09
C SER A 823 -13.85 -105.35 1.05
N ARG A 824 -12.73 -104.74 0.61
CA ARG A 824 -12.76 -103.67 -0.42
C ARG A 824 -12.59 -104.18 -1.85
N TYR A 825 -12.27 -105.46 -2.05
CA TYR A 825 -12.00 -106.01 -3.39
C TYR A 825 -13.19 -106.70 -4.07
N LEU A 826 -14.35 -106.87 -3.41
CA LEU A 826 -15.44 -107.71 -3.93
C LEU A 826 -16.83 -107.06 -4.07
N HIS A 827 -17.00 -105.75 -3.88
CA HIS A 827 -18.25 -105.05 -4.25
C HIS A 827 -17.98 -103.83 -5.14
N GLY A 828 -18.09 -104.04 -6.47
CA GLY A 828 -18.05 -102.94 -7.44
C GLY A 828 -17.84 -103.26 -8.93
N GLY A 829 -18.12 -104.46 -9.44
CA GLY A 829 -18.49 -104.65 -10.87
C GLY A 829 -20.00 -104.43 -11.03
N HIS A 830 -20.60 -104.01 -12.14
CA HIS A 830 -20.21 -104.01 -13.55
C HIS A 830 -21.17 -103.14 -14.39
N ALA A 831 -20.73 -102.87 -15.64
CA ALA A 831 -21.47 -102.55 -16.89
C ALA A 831 -21.31 -101.10 -17.41
N GLY A 832 -20.82 -100.83 -18.62
CA GLY A 832 -20.34 -101.70 -19.71
C GLY A 832 -20.23 -100.90 -21.02
N ALA A 833 -19.31 -101.34 -21.91
CA ALA A 833 -19.21 -101.16 -23.37
C ALA A 833 -19.33 -99.73 -23.99
N GLY A 834 -18.52 -99.30 -24.96
CA GLY A 834 -17.46 -99.91 -25.76
C GLY A 834 -17.14 -99.03 -26.98
N ALA A 835 -15.90 -99.17 -27.48
CA ALA A 835 -15.41 -98.94 -28.85
C ALA A 835 -15.41 -97.51 -29.49
N ASP A 836 -14.21 -96.93 -29.48
CA ASP A 836 -13.35 -96.55 -30.62
C ASP A 836 -13.72 -95.51 -31.71
N THR A 837 -12.65 -94.78 -32.03
CA THR A 837 -12.24 -94.10 -33.29
C THR A 837 -12.67 -92.66 -33.64
N LEU A 838 -11.63 -91.80 -33.61
CA LEU A 838 -11.14 -90.82 -34.60
C LEU A 838 -11.81 -89.45 -34.86
N GLU A 839 -10.89 -88.47 -34.99
CA GLU A 839 -10.88 -87.23 -35.80
C GLU A 839 -11.69 -85.96 -35.42
N HIS A 840 -10.92 -84.95 -34.95
CA HIS A 840 -10.82 -83.56 -35.46
C HIS A 840 -12.04 -82.57 -35.43
N PRO A 841 -11.85 -81.24 -35.66
CA PRO A 841 -12.15 -80.18 -34.68
C PRO A 841 -13.33 -79.24 -35.01
N PHE A 842 -13.71 -78.39 -34.03
CA PHE A 842 -14.54 -77.15 -34.02
C PHE A 842 -15.79 -77.03 -34.92
N PRO A 843 -16.91 -76.43 -34.43
CA PRO A 843 -17.26 -75.09 -34.96
C PRO A 843 -18.09 -74.15 -34.04
N ARG A 844 -18.16 -72.89 -34.49
CA ARG A 844 -19.16 -71.84 -34.18
C ARG A 844 -20.58 -72.29 -34.56
N ILE A 845 -21.63 -71.75 -33.92
CA ILE A 845 -22.96 -71.63 -34.55
C ILE A 845 -23.62 -70.27 -34.24
N ARG A 846 -24.14 -69.66 -35.31
CA ARG A 846 -25.10 -68.55 -35.35
C ARG A 846 -26.42 -69.09 -35.90
N SER A 847 -27.53 -68.56 -35.38
CA SER A 847 -28.74 -68.09 -36.10
C SER A 847 -29.81 -69.06 -36.66
N ALA A 848 -31.05 -68.60 -36.41
CA ALA A 848 -32.33 -68.76 -37.14
C ALA A 848 -33.12 -70.07 -36.90
N GLY A 849 -34.43 -70.06 -36.72
CA GLY A 849 -35.47 -69.02 -36.73
C GLY A 849 -36.83 -69.70 -36.57
N ASP A 850 -37.89 -68.96 -36.20
CA ASP A 850 -39.08 -68.74 -37.05
C ASP A 850 -40.31 -68.26 -36.26
N THR A 851 -40.97 -67.27 -36.88
CA THR A 851 -42.25 -66.55 -36.73
C THR A 851 -43.39 -67.05 -35.82
N ASP A 852 -44.11 -66.11 -35.17
CA ASP A 852 -45.49 -65.74 -35.57
C ASP A 852 -45.93 -64.34 -35.02
N ARG A 853 -46.90 -63.73 -35.70
CA ARG A 853 -47.34 -62.33 -35.77
C ARG A 853 -48.33 -61.88 -34.68
N GLY A 854 -48.45 -60.55 -34.49
CA GLY A 854 -49.75 -59.93 -34.15
C GLY A 854 -49.76 -58.49 -33.60
N HIS A 855 -50.08 -57.53 -34.48
CA HIS A 855 -50.79 -56.24 -34.27
C HIS A 855 -50.05 -54.94 -33.81
N ASP A 856 -50.11 -53.96 -34.72
CA ASP A 856 -49.89 -52.49 -34.72
C ASP A 856 -50.98 -51.68 -33.94
N PRO A 857 -51.04 -50.32 -33.96
CA PRO A 857 -50.04 -49.23 -33.93
C PRO A 857 -50.44 -48.02 -33.01
N GLU A 858 -49.57 -47.01 -32.78
CA GLU A 858 -49.89 -45.56 -32.87
C GLU A 858 -48.70 -44.63 -32.50
N LEU A 859 -48.73 -43.41 -33.08
CA LEU A 859 -47.68 -42.38 -33.18
C LEU A 859 -47.73 -41.33 -32.00
N PRO A 860 -47.30 -40.05 -32.12
CA PRO A 860 -46.13 -39.49 -31.41
C PRO A 860 -46.41 -38.15 -30.66
N GLY A 861 -45.37 -37.52 -30.09
CA GLY A 861 -45.36 -36.10 -29.69
C GLY A 861 -44.76 -35.89 -28.29
N GLY A 862 -44.00 -34.85 -27.94
CA GLY A 862 -43.39 -33.65 -28.56
C GLY A 862 -42.26 -33.24 -27.58
N ARG A 863 -41.17 -32.53 -27.95
CA ARG A 863 -41.06 -31.06 -28.15
C ARG A 863 -41.92 -30.26 -27.17
N ASP A 864 -41.48 -29.19 -26.51
CA ASP A 864 -40.23 -28.40 -26.44
C ASP A 864 -40.32 -27.60 -25.13
N ASP A 865 -39.18 -27.37 -24.46
CA ASP A 865 -38.67 -26.04 -24.07
C ASP A 865 -37.25 -26.20 -23.48
#